data_AF-A0A5E4QYV6-F1
#
_entry.id   AF-A0A5E4QYV6-F1
#
_cell.length_a   1.000
_cell.length_b   1.000
_cell.length_c   1.000
_cell.angle_alpha   90.00
_cell.angle_beta   90.00
_cell.angle_gamma   90.00
#
_symmetry.space_group_name_H-M   'P 1'
#
loop_
_entity.id
_entity.type
_entity.pdbx_description
1 polymer ?
#
loop_
_entity_poly.entity_id
_entity_poly.type
_entity_poly.pdbx_seq_one_letter_code
_entity_poly.pdbx_strand_id
1 'polypeptide(L)'
;MQQINGANSRRLVVCYLESWAAYRAPPLAFTSSLVPKSCTHLHYAFAVLHPHTYHVISANEDYDFIKGGYRIATGLKRRIPGLRVLLSVGGDGTERLFSEMVQEPYRRNSFTDSAVNFLREHDFDGLDLHWVYAGEKDEKEKELLTTLLYELREKFSSYGFLLSTVLPPFRYQIEDGYDLSAVSGATDYTILQAWDMTHAKRDDPPTRAIQHSALHRDPGAAARDQRYDNVEFLVKYVLRHGMAAEKLVLGVPIFGRSYTLAASTLPAPGAAVSGWGDEGVYTQTKGMLAYFEICMGEREGKGVSGVDEAGNAFAVFDNQWISYDSPNTIAEKVKFITSMGLAGAAAWAIDMDDFRGLCGSPFPLLSAISVSLNGEATQIDQSSLKIGSCESNTPYLASDQESCAHFHFCTGGISFRMVCEEDRLYDPSTGYCGHQDVTKCIPGQSLRISVEDAARFLSTNYDHDIEWQREPEKGLPVESIHSALAESKKGGDNGKKVVCYMTSWAFYRRGDGKFVPEQIDTRLCTHVIYAYASLTPDDLIAKEFDPWADITNNLYERVTSLSDVKVLLGLGGWTDSAGDKYSRLVSGPVARAKFIEKLIPFLRNHNFKGLHLDWNYPVCWQSNCKKGAMSDKTNFAKFVKELSKSLHGAGMELGVALSGYKEVIETAYDLPTISGAADFMSAMTYDYHGGWERTTAHHTPLLSPKNEALSYYSIEYAIKALVGGGADPKKLLLGLAFYGQSYRLADVEGSRSSGSPAAGPGESGEFTKQPGMLAYYE
;
A
#
# COMPACT_ATOMS: atom_id res chain seq x y z
N MET A 1 -32.26 -24.18 47.87
CA MET A 1 -33.03 -24.23 46.62
C MET A 1 -32.29 -23.38 45.58
N GLN A 2 -31.66 -24.07 44.61
CA GLN A 2 -31.20 -23.64 43.27
C GLN A 2 -30.79 -22.17 43.08
N GLN A 3 -29.50 -21.81 43.03
CA GLN A 3 -28.61 -21.89 41.86
C GLN A 3 -29.34 -21.65 40.52
N ILE A 4 -29.33 -20.40 40.06
CA ILE A 4 -29.45 -20.06 38.65
C ILE A 4 -28.04 -19.62 38.22
N ASN A 5 -27.29 -20.56 37.66
CA ASN A 5 -26.09 -20.28 36.88
C ASN A 5 -26.51 -19.48 35.64
N GLY A 6 -26.16 -18.19 35.60
CA GLY A 6 -26.16 -17.43 34.35
C GLY A 6 -25.10 -18.00 33.42
N ALA A 7 -25.48 -18.30 32.18
CA ALA A 7 -24.63 -18.91 31.17
C ALA A 7 -23.29 -18.18 31.00
N ASN A 8 -22.19 -18.92 30.97
CA ASN A 8 -20.82 -18.47 30.66
C ASN A 8 -20.80 -17.58 29.40
N SER A 9 -20.69 -16.26 29.56
CA SER A 9 -20.27 -15.39 28.46
C SER A 9 -18.74 -15.49 28.32
N ARG A 10 -18.26 -15.76 27.10
CA ARG A 10 -16.83 -15.83 26.78
C ARG A 10 -16.20 -14.45 27.04
N ARG A 11 -15.12 -14.39 27.83
CA ARG A 11 -14.39 -13.13 28.10
C ARG A 11 -13.67 -12.64 26.86
N LEU A 12 -13.39 -11.33 26.80
CA LEU A 12 -12.74 -10.71 25.65
C LEU A 12 -11.30 -11.20 25.48
N VAL A 13 -10.99 -11.69 24.28
CA VAL A 13 -9.64 -11.96 23.80
C VAL A 13 -9.51 -11.14 22.51
N VAL A 14 -9.00 -9.92 22.66
CA VAL A 14 -8.79 -9.00 21.54
C VAL A 14 -7.43 -9.31 20.94
N CYS A 15 -7.38 -9.56 19.64
CA CYS A 15 -6.17 -9.90 18.92
C CYS A 15 -5.86 -8.77 17.94
N TYR A 16 -4.73 -8.07 18.10
CA TYR A 16 -4.25 -7.15 17.08
C TYR A 16 -3.53 -7.92 15.97
N LEU A 17 -3.85 -7.58 14.73
CA LEU A 17 -3.20 -8.06 13.51
C LEU A 17 -2.56 -6.86 12.82
N GLU A 18 -1.24 -6.88 12.69
CA GLU A 18 -0.50 -5.89 11.91
C GLU A 18 -0.51 -6.25 10.42
N SER A 19 -1.06 -5.38 9.56
CA SER A 19 -1.15 -5.65 8.12
C SER A 19 0.22 -5.76 7.44
N TRP A 20 1.23 -5.06 7.96
CA TRP A 20 2.61 -5.16 7.45
C TRP A 20 3.31 -6.47 7.83
N ALA A 21 2.79 -7.25 8.78
CA ALA A 21 3.36 -8.55 9.14
C ALA A 21 3.34 -9.54 7.95
N ALA A 22 2.51 -9.30 6.95
CA ALA A 22 2.48 -10.06 5.70
C ALA A 22 3.77 -9.92 4.87
N TYR A 23 4.59 -8.90 5.15
CA TYR A 23 5.84 -8.61 4.46
C TYR A 23 7.07 -9.06 5.26
N ARG A 24 6.93 -9.82 6.35
CA ARG A 24 8.10 -10.37 7.05
C ARG A 24 8.79 -11.45 6.24
N ALA A 25 10.10 -11.62 6.48
CA ALA A 25 10.86 -12.68 5.86
C ALA A 25 10.28 -14.08 6.21
N PRO A 26 10.19 -15.00 5.23
CA PRO A 26 9.72 -16.35 5.45
C PRO A 26 10.60 -17.09 6.47
N PRO A 27 10.01 -17.98 7.28
CA PRO A 27 8.61 -18.40 7.25
C PRO A 27 7.67 -17.54 8.12
N LEU A 28 8.13 -16.38 8.58
CA LEU A 28 7.46 -15.58 9.62
C LEU A 28 6.59 -14.44 9.08
N ALA A 29 6.26 -14.48 7.79
CA ALA A 29 5.14 -13.72 7.23
C ALA A 29 3.82 -14.17 7.90
N PHE A 30 3.01 -13.19 8.30
CA PHE A 30 1.73 -13.42 8.96
C PHE A 30 0.59 -12.76 8.20
N THR A 31 -0.46 -13.54 7.89
CA THR A 31 -1.67 -13.04 7.22
C THR A 31 -2.90 -13.33 8.06
N SER A 32 -4.02 -12.67 7.74
CA SER A 32 -5.31 -12.89 8.41
C SER A 32 -5.73 -14.36 8.41
N SER A 33 -5.28 -15.17 7.44
CA SER A 33 -5.61 -16.60 7.35
C SER A 33 -5.10 -17.43 8.54
N LEU A 34 -4.07 -16.94 9.24
CA LEU A 34 -3.42 -17.57 10.38
C LEU A 34 -4.03 -17.17 11.73
N VAL A 35 -5.02 -16.27 11.73
CA VAL A 35 -5.71 -15.84 12.96
C VAL A 35 -6.39 -17.04 13.64
N PRO A 36 -6.11 -17.31 14.93
CA PRO A 36 -6.63 -18.48 15.61
C PRO A 36 -8.08 -18.29 16.10
N LYS A 37 -8.80 -19.40 16.26
CA LYS A 37 -10.19 -19.44 16.77
C LYS A 37 -10.35 -18.94 18.21
N SER A 38 -9.25 -18.83 18.96
CA SER A 38 -9.22 -18.33 20.34
C SER A 38 -9.51 -16.83 20.45
N CYS A 39 -9.38 -16.06 19.36
CA CYS A 39 -9.73 -14.65 19.32
C CYS A 39 -11.25 -14.47 19.36
N THR A 40 -11.73 -13.55 20.20
CA THR A 40 -13.15 -13.12 20.17
C THR A 40 -13.33 -11.84 19.36
N HIS A 41 -12.32 -10.97 19.36
CA HIS A 41 -12.26 -9.75 18.57
C HIS A 41 -10.92 -9.69 17.83
N LEU A 42 -10.95 -9.30 16.56
CA LEU A 42 -9.77 -9.04 15.75
C LEU A 42 -9.72 -7.55 15.46
N HIS A 43 -8.65 -6.87 15.88
CA HIS A 43 -8.38 -5.48 15.53
C HIS A 43 -7.39 -5.47 14.36
N TYR A 44 -7.85 -5.02 13.19
CA TYR A 44 -7.01 -4.89 12.01
C TYR A 44 -6.25 -3.56 12.06
N ALA A 45 -4.94 -3.63 12.26
CA ALA A 45 -4.04 -2.48 12.40
C ALA A 45 -3.23 -2.28 11.10
N PHE A 46 -3.27 -1.13 10.42
CA PHE A 46 -4.08 0.07 10.70
C PHE A 46 -4.71 0.63 9.41
N ALA A 47 -5.79 1.39 9.58
CA ALA A 47 -6.14 2.48 8.69
C ALA A 47 -5.69 3.81 9.30
N VAL A 48 -5.54 4.85 8.47
CA VAL A 48 -5.07 6.19 8.88
C VAL A 48 -6.01 7.28 8.38
N LEU A 49 -5.72 8.53 8.74
CA LEU A 49 -6.50 9.69 8.29
C LEU A 49 -5.86 10.28 7.03
N HIS A 50 -6.68 10.62 6.04
CA HIS A 50 -6.21 11.39 4.90
C HIS A 50 -5.79 12.80 5.35
N PRO A 51 -4.60 13.30 4.96
CA PRO A 51 -3.99 14.49 5.57
C PRO A 51 -4.75 15.81 5.34
N HIS A 52 -5.71 15.85 4.42
CA HIS A 52 -6.46 17.07 4.11
C HIS A 52 -7.96 16.96 4.42
N THR A 53 -8.54 15.78 4.24
CA THR A 53 -9.99 15.55 4.38
C THR A 53 -10.35 14.88 5.68
N TYR A 54 -9.35 14.30 6.37
CA TYR A 54 -9.49 13.49 7.58
C TYR A 54 -10.41 12.28 7.38
N HIS A 55 -10.58 11.83 6.14
CA HIS A 55 -11.27 10.60 5.85
C HIS A 55 -10.45 9.39 6.32
N VAL A 56 -11.11 8.34 6.78
CA VAL A 56 -10.48 7.04 6.97
C VAL A 56 -9.99 6.51 5.63
N ILE A 57 -8.70 6.20 5.53
CA ILE A 57 -8.04 5.59 4.36
C ILE A 57 -7.17 4.42 4.82
N SER A 58 -6.89 3.49 3.93
CA SER A 58 -5.98 2.36 4.24
C SER A 58 -4.54 2.87 4.42
N ALA A 59 -3.82 2.28 5.38
CA ALA A 59 -2.39 2.56 5.58
C ALA A 59 -1.49 1.78 4.61
N ASN A 60 -1.98 0.65 4.08
CA ASN A 60 -1.26 -0.22 3.15
C ASN A 60 -2.21 -0.70 2.05
N GLU A 61 -2.45 0.17 1.08
CA GLU A 61 -3.47 -0.06 0.06
C GLU A 61 -3.19 -1.29 -0.80
N ASP A 62 -1.91 -1.60 -1.02
CA ASP A 62 -1.45 -2.79 -1.75
C ASP A 62 -1.81 -4.08 -1.02
N TYR A 63 -1.65 -4.14 0.30
CA TYR A 63 -2.07 -5.32 1.04
C TYR A 63 -3.59 -5.35 1.24
N ASP A 64 -4.15 -4.23 1.69
CA ASP A 64 -5.51 -4.16 2.21
C ASP A 64 -6.56 -4.33 1.10
N PHE A 65 -6.34 -3.69 -0.06
CA PHE A 65 -7.26 -3.73 -1.20
C PHE A 65 -6.83 -4.72 -2.27
N ILE A 66 -5.59 -4.63 -2.76
CA ILE A 66 -5.11 -5.41 -3.92
C ILE A 66 -4.95 -6.88 -3.54
N LYS A 67 -4.18 -7.16 -2.48
CA LYS A 67 -4.05 -8.53 -1.93
C LYS A 67 -5.27 -8.98 -1.12
N GLY A 68 -6.26 -8.11 -0.93
CA GLY A 68 -7.52 -8.40 -0.28
C GLY A 68 -7.44 -8.57 1.24
N GLY A 69 -6.47 -7.95 1.91
CA GLY A 69 -6.25 -8.05 3.36
C GLY A 69 -7.51 -7.81 4.19
N TYR A 70 -8.29 -6.75 3.89
CA TYR A 70 -9.56 -6.48 4.57
C TYR A 70 -10.60 -7.57 4.32
N ARG A 71 -10.75 -8.00 3.05
CA ARG A 71 -11.70 -9.04 2.66
C ARG A 71 -11.41 -10.37 3.35
N ILE A 72 -10.13 -10.72 3.50
CA ILE A 72 -9.72 -11.95 4.20
C ILE A 72 -10.00 -11.80 5.70
N ALA A 73 -9.64 -10.67 6.31
CA ALA A 73 -9.86 -10.42 7.73
C ALA A 73 -11.35 -10.46 8.12
N THR A 74 -12.20 -9.72 7.41
CA THR A 74 -13.65 -9.72 7.68
C THR A 74 -14.31 -11.04 7.25
N GLY A 75 -13.74 -11.72 6.25
CA GLY A 75 -14.14 -13.08 5.85
C GLY A 75 -13.97 -14.14 6.95
N LEU A 76 -13.05 -13.94 7.91
CA LEU A 76 -12.83 -14.87 9.03
C LEU A 76 -14.08 -15.09 9.88
N LYS A 77 -15.03 -14.15 9.88
CA LYS A 77 -16.34 -14.30 10.55
C LYS A 77 -17.09 -15.55 10.10
N ARG A 78 -16.83 -16.06 8.89
CA ARG A 78 -17.41 -17.30 8.36
C ARG A 78 -16.74 -18.56 8.91
N ARG A 79 -15.46 -18.48 9.29
CA ARG A 79 -14.65 -19.60 9.81
C ARG A 79 -14.61 -19.65 11.33
N ILE A 80 -14.76 -18.50 12.00
CA ILE A 80 -14.69 -18.33 13.45
C ILE A 80 -16.03 -17.78 13.94
N PRO A 81 -16.98 -18.65 14.34
CA PRO A 81 -18.30 -18.23 14.80
C PRO A 81 -18.20 -17.24 15.99
N GLY A 82 -18.89 -16.11 15.88
CA GLY A 82 -18.92 -15.09 16.94
C GLY A 82 -17.72 -14.14 16.98
N LEU A 83 -16.75 -14.27 16.06
CA LEU A 83 -15.67 -13.30 15.90
C LEU A 83 -16.24 -11.94 15.48
N ARG A 84 -15.75 -10.87 16.11
CA ARG A 84 -15.95 -9.48 15.68
C ARG A 84 -14.67 -8.92 15.09
N VAL A 85 -14.75 -8.24 13.96
CA VAL A 85 -13.58 -7.65 13.30
C VAL A 85 -13.72 -6.15 13.29
N LEU A 86 -12.84 -5.44 14.02
CA LEU A 86 -12.80 -3.99 14.11
C LEU A 86 -11.64 -3.45 13.27
N LEU A 87 -11.85 -2.30 12.65
CA LEU A 87 -10.79 -1.53 12.03
C LEU A 87 -10.11 -0.64 13.08
N SER A 88 -8.81 -0.80 13.28
CA SER A 88 -8.04 0.11 14.12
C SER A 88 -7.61 1.30 13.28
N VAL A 89 -8.03 2.51 13.66
CA VAL A 89 -7.72 3.75 12.93
C VAL A 89 -6.77 4.59 13.76
N GLY A 90 -5.57 4.85 13.25
CA GLY A 90 -4.54 5.64 13.90
C GLY A 90 -3.19 4.93 13.98
N GLY A 91 -2.64 4.86 15.19
CA GLY A 91 -1.29 4.35 15.47
C GLY A 91 -0.22 5.45 15.46
N ASP A 92 1.02 5.04 15.66
CA ASP A 92 2.20 5.92 15.66
C ASP A 92 2.29 6.77 14.39
N GLY A 93 2.61 8.06 14.53
CA GLY A 93 2.79 8.99 13.42
C GLY A 93 1.50 9.67 12.92
N THR A 94 0.34 9.37 13.54
CA THR A 94 -0.96 9.97 13.19
C THR A 94 -1.41 11.10 14.12
N GLU A 95 -0.60 11.45 15.12
CA GLU A 95 -0.96 12.33 16.23
C GLU A 95 -1.39 13.71 15.74
N ARG A 96 -0.62 14.28 14.80
CA ARG A 96 -0.92 15.59 14.20
C ARG A 96 -2.30 15.57 13.53
N LEU A 97 -2.65 14.49 12.84
CA LEU A 97 -3.89 14.43 12.07
C LEU A 97 -5.11 14.32 12.98
N PHE A 98 -5.03 13.56 14.06
CA PHE A 98 -6.08 13.54 15.07
C PHE A 98 -6.23 14.89 15.75
N SER A 99 -5.12 15.49 16.20
CA SER A 99 -5.13 16.84 16.77
C SER A 99 -5.81 17.84 15.85
N GLU A 100 -5.51 17.84 14.55
CA GLU A 100 -6.13 18.78 13.58
C GLU A 100 -7.60 18.45 13.27
N MET A 101 -7.95 17.16 13.25
CA MET A 101 -9.30 16.68 12.95
C MET A 101 -10.29 17.09 14.04
N VAL A 102 -9.91 16.97 15.32
CA VAL A 102 -10.85 17.21 16.42
C VAL A 102 -11.19 18.67 16.67
N GLN A 103 -10.36 19.60 16.21
CA GLN A 103 -10.50 21.04 16.48
C GLN A 103 -11.75 21.66 15.86
N GLU A 104 -12.25 21.11 14.75
CA GLU A 104 -13.39 21.67 14.01
C GLU A 104 -14.54 20.67 13.88
N PRO A 105 -15.79 21.06 14.21
CA PRO A 105 -16.95 20.15 14.12
C PRO A 105 -17.16 19.53 12.73
N TYR A 106 -16.90 20.29 11.65
CA TYR A 106 -17.07 19.76 10.29
C TYR A 106 -16.01 18.69 9.94
N ARG A 107 -14.81 18.77 10.52
CA ARG A 107 -13.74 17.77 10.32
C ARG A 107 -14.06 16.49 11.08
N ARG A 108 -14.52 16.60 12.32
CA ARG A 108 -15.04 15.45 13.08
C ARG A 108 -16.20 14.78 12.37
N ASN A 109 -17.13 15.56 11.83
CA ASN A 109 -18.23 15.00 11.06
C ASN A 109 -17.73 14.28 9.79
N SER A 110 -16.80 14.89 9.05
CA SER A 110 -16.15 14.29 7.87
C SER A 110 -15.48 12.95 8.19
N PHE A 111 -14.68 12.91 9.27
CA PHE A 111 -14.06 11.69 9.77
C PHE A 111 -15.12 10.64 10.12
N THR A 112 -16.12 11.00 10.93
CA THR A 112 -17.16 10.08 11.40
C THR A 112 -18.00 9.51 10.24
N ASP A 113 -18.37 10.35 9.26
CA ASP A 113 -19.09 9.90 8.06
C ASP A 113 -18.23 8.96 7.20
N SER A 114 -16.96 9.30 7.00
CA SER A 114 -16.04 8.44 6.26
C SER A 114 -15.81 7.10 6.94
N ALA A 115 -15.73 7.08 8.28
CA ALA A 115 -15.58 5.85 9.07
C ALA A 115 -16.78 4.93 8.88
N VAL A 116 -18.01 5.45 8.99
CA VAL A 116 -19.23 4.66 8.74
C VAL A 116 -19.23 4.07 7.34
N ASN A 117 -18.88 4.87 6.32
CA ASN A 117 -18.84 4.39 4.94
C ASN A 117 -17.79 3.28 4.74
N PHE A 118 -16.59 3.50 5.26
CA PHE A 118 -15.48 2.55 5.17
C PHE A 118 -15.81 1.21 5.84
N LEU A 119 -16.35 1.25 7.06
CA LEU A 119 -16.72 0.04 7.81
C LEU A 119 -17.79 -0.78 7.07
N ARG A 120 -18.78 -0.11 6.47
CA ARG A 120 -19.83 -0.76 5.68
C ARG A 120 -19.31 -1.35 4.38
N GLU A 121 -18.45 -0.62 3.67
CA GLU A 121 -17.89 -1.05 2.38
C GLU A 121 -17.03 -2.32 2.53
N HIS A 122 -16.31 -2.44 3.64
CA HIS A 122 -15.37 -3.54 3.88
C HIS A 122 -15.86 -4.59 4.90
N ASP A 123 -17.12 -4.50 5.34
CA ASP A 123 -17.79 -5.46 6.23
C ASP A 123 -17.13 -5.60 7.62
N PHE A 124 -16.68 -4.49 8.21
CA PHE A 124 -16.20 -4.44 9.59
C PHE A 124 -17.36 -4.33 10.61
N ASP A 125 -17.17 -4.88 11.81
CA ASP A 125 -18.14 -4.83 12.92
C ASP A 125 -18.01 -3.57 13.78
N GLY A 126 -16.97 -2.76 13.59
CA GLY A 126 -16.75 -1.56 14.38
C GLY A 126 -15.37 -0.94 14.16
N LEU A 127 -15.07 0.09 14.95
CA LEU A 127 -13.80 0.82 14.88
C LEU A 127 -13.15 0.92 16.27
N ASP A 128 -11.84 0.77 16.28
CA ASP A 128 -10.96 1.06 17.41
C ASP A 128 -10.26 2.41 17.12
N LEU A 129 -10.55 3.42 17.93
CA LEU A 129 -9.95 4.75 17.82
C LEU A 129 -8.57 4.72 18.49
N HIS A 130 -7.51 4.62 17.71
CA HIS A 130 -6.17 4.38 18.21
C HIS A 130 -5.31 5.65 18.11
N TRP A 131 -5.67 6.69 18.87
CA TRP A 131 -4.91 7.94 18.93
C TRP A 131 -3.81 7.87 20.01
N VAL A 132 -2.54 7.99 19.59
CA VAL A 132 -1.33 7.86 20.42
C VAL A 132 -0.60 9.21 20.61
N TYR A 133 -0.89 10.11 21.54
CA TYR A 133 -2.03 10.18 22.45
C TYR A 133 -2.60 11.59 22.48
N ALA A 134 -3.89 11.72 22.81
CA ALA A 134 -4.50 13.02 23.07
C ALA A 134 -3.89 13.69 24.30
N GLY A 135 -3.80 15.03 24.30
CA GLY A 135 -3.38 15.84 25.44
C GLY A 135 -1.89 16.19 25.46
N GLU A 136 -1.07 15.59 24.58
CA GLU A 136 0.36 15.91 24.52
C GLU A 136 0.66 17.29 23.91
N LYS A 137 -0.23 17.79 23.03
CA LYS A 137 -0.01 19.04 22.28
C LYS A 137 -0.87 20.21 22.78
N ASP A 138 -2.08 19.94 23.23
CA ASP A 138 -3.04 20.95 23.66
C ASP A 138 -3.93 20.37 24.77
N GLU A 139 -3.99 21.06 25.92
CA GLU A 139 -4.81 20.66 27.08
C GLU A 139 -6.31 20.55 26.74
N LYS A 140 -6.78 21.22 25.67
CA LYS A 140 -8.16 21.12 25.19
C LYS A 140 -8.47 19.79 24.51
N GLU A 141 -7.45 19.04 24.08
CA GLU A 141 -7.66 17.77 23.36
C GLU A 141 -8.45 16.76 24.19
N LYS A 142 -8.39 16.83 25.52
CA LYS A 142 -9.20 16.01 26.42
C LYS A 142 -10.71 16.21 26.22
N GLU A 143 -11.16 17.45 26.15
CA GLU A 143 -12.57 17.80 25.93
C GLU A 143 -12.99 17.48 24.48
N LEU A 144 -12.08 17.71 23.53
CA LEU A 144 -12.33 17.44 22.12
C LEU A 144 -12.40 15.94 21.79
N LEU A 145 -11.54 15.12 22.38
CA LEU A 145 -11.61 13.66 22.30
C LEU A 145 -12.93 13.16 22.90
N THR A 146 -13.32 13.68 24.05
CA THR A 146 -14.61 13.35 24.68
C THR A 146 -15.78 13.63 23.74
N THR A 147 -15.75 14.79 23.08
CA THR A 147 -16.77 15.17 22.09
C THR A 147 -16.79 14.19 20.91
N LEU A 148 -15.63 13.86 20.34
CA LEU A 148 -15.51 12.91 19.24
C LEU A 148 -16.05 11.52 19.60
N LEU A 149 -15.75 11.01 20.81
CA LEU A 149 -16.20 9.69 21.25
C LEU A 149 -17.72 9.62 21.36
N TYR A 150 -18.39 10.67 21.84
CA TYR A 150 -19.85 10.72 21.86
C TYR A 150 -20.46 10.84 20.46
N GLU A 151 -19.86 11.65 19.57
CA GLU A 151 -20.30 11.77 18.17
C GLU A 151 -20.19 10.41 17.44
N LEU A 152 -19.08 9.68 17.64
CA LEU A 152 -18.90 8.32 17.12
C LEU A 152 -19.93 7.35 17.70
N ARG A 153 -20.12 7.33 19.03
CA ARG A 153 -21.08 6.44 19.70
C ARG A 153 -22.50 6.67 19.18
N GLU A 154 -22.92 7.91 19.04
CA GLU A 154 -24.25 8.25 18.53
C GLU A 154 -24.43 7.69 17.12
N LYS A 155 -23.50 7.96 16.19
CA LYS A 155 -23.59 7.44 14.83
C LYS A 155 -23.54 5.91 14.80
N PHE A 156 -22.59 5.30 15.49
CA PHE A 156 -22.35 3.85 15.44
C PHE A 156 -23.52 3.05 16.02
N SER A 157 -24.21 3.58 17.03
CA SER A 157 -25.39 2.94 17.61
C SER A 157 -26.50 2.72 16.57
N SER A 158 -26.63 3.61 15.58
CA SER A 158 -27.63 3.47 14.50
C SER A 158 -27.29 2.36 13.49
N TYR A 159 -26.02 1.99 13.38
CA TYR A 159 -25.52 0.94 12.49
C TYR A 159 -25.23 -0.39 13.21
N GLY A 160 -25.25 -0.39 14.55
CA GLY A 160 -24.84 -1.54 15.36
C GLY A 160 -23.32 -1.76 15.38
N PHE A 161 -22.52 -0.72 15.11
CA PHE A 161 -21.06 -0.81 15.14
C PHE A 161 -20.52 -0.72 16.56
N LEU A 162 -19.48 -1.52 16.83
CA LEU A 162 -18.70 -1.44 18.05
C LEU A 162 -17.74 -0.25 18.02
N LEU A 163 -17.50 0.36 19.17
CA LEU A 163 -16.50 1.40 19.36
C LEU A 163 -15.56 1.04 20.51
N SER A 164 -14.28 0.93 20.20
CA SER A 164 -13.17 0.79 21.14
C SER A 164 -12.26 2.01 21.09
N THR A 165 -11.43 2.18 22.12
CA THR A 165 -10.32 3.14 22.15
C THR A 165 -9.18 2.60 22.99
N VAL A 166 -8.01 3.22 22.88
CA VAL A 166 -6.81 2.85 23.64
C VAL A 166 -6.46 3.92 24.69
N LEU A 167 -6.04 3.48 25.88
CA LEU A 167 -5.50 4.33 26.94
C LEU A 167 -3.98 4.20 27.02
N PRO A 168 -3.24 5.30 27.27
CA PRO A 168 -1.78 5.31 27.33
C PRO A 168 -1.17 4.54 28.51
N PRO A 169 0.13 4.21 28.43
CA PRO A 169 0.90 3.49 29.44
C PRO A 169 1.36 4.36 30.63
N PHE A 170 1.05 5.66 30.66
CA PHE A 170 1.48 6.54 31.74
C PHE A 170 0.33 7.33 32.35
N ARG A 171 0.38 7.49 33.69
CA ARG A 171 -0.62 8.21 34.46
C ARG A 171 -0.83 9.64 33.95
N TYR A 172 0.25 10.37 33.68
CA TYR A 172 0.16 11.78 33.27
C TYR A 172 -0.54 11.91 31.91
N GLN A 173 -0.25 11.03 30.94
CA GLN A 173 -0.94 11.01 29.65
C GLN A 173 -2.45 10.74 29.79
N ILE A 174 -2.84 9.88 30.74
CA ILE A 174 -4.26 9.66 31.06
C ILE A 174 -4.88 10.92 31.69
N GLU A 175 -4.19 11.57 32.63
CA GLU A 175 -4.66 12.79 33.30
C GLU A 175 -4.87 13.94 32.31
N ASP A 176 -3.93 14.10 31.38
CA ASP A 176 -3.89 15.22 30.43
C ASP A 176 -4.84 14.99 29.24
N GLY A 177 -5.03 13.75 28.79
CA GLY A 177 -5.74 13.44 27.55
C GLY A 177 -7.15 12.87 27.68
N TYR A 178 -7.51 12.27 28.83
CA TYR A 178 -8.67 11.38 28.90
C TYR A 178 -9.62 11.70 30.07
N ASP A 179 -10.92 11.85 29.77
CA ASP A 179 -11.99 11.74 30.75
C ASP A 179 -12.46 10.28 30.81
N LEU A 180 -12.01 9.56 31.84
CA LEU A 180 -12.26 8.12 31.99
C LEU A 180 -13.74 7.78 32.17
N SER A 181 -14.56 8.68 32.73
CA SER A 181 -16.00 8.46 32.85
C SER A 181 -16.66 8.57 31.48
N ALA A 182 -16.27 9.56 30.68
CA ALA A 182 -16.76 9.71 29.32
C ALA A 182 -16.30 8.58 28.40
N VAL A 183 -15.02 8.18 28.47
CA VAL A 183 -14.48 7.04 27.73
C VAL A 183 -15.25 5.75 28.06
N SER A 184 -15.49 5.48 29.35
CA SER A 184 -16.27 4.35 29.84
C SER A 184 -17.73 4.38 29.34
N GLY A 185 -18.33 5.57 29.28
CA GLY A 185 -19.70 5.76 28.79
C GLY A 185 -19.83 5.60 27.26
N ALA A 186 -18.83 6.05 26.51
CA ALA A 186 -18.87 6.11 25.06
C ALA A 186 -18.34 4.85 24.36
N THR A 187 -17.54 3.99 25.00
CA THR A 187 -16.95 2.79 24.38
C THR A 187 -17.66 1.50 24.80
N ASP A 188 -17.60 0.47 23.96
CA ASP A 188 -18.08 -0.88 24.30
C ASP A 188 -17.07 -1.56 25.22
N TYR A 189 -15.79 -1.37 24.92
CA TYR A 189 -14.66 -1.67 25.78
C TYR A 189 -13.50 -0.71 25.47
N THR A 190 -12.55 -0.60 26.39
CA THR A 190 -11.36 0.24 26.26
C THR A 190 -10.13 -0.59 26.57
N ILE A 191 -9.07 -0.45 25.77
CA ILE A 191 -7.84 -1.20 25.91
C ILE A 191 -6.79 -0.34 26.63
N LEU A 192 -6.26 -0.82 27.75
CA LEU A 192 -5.12 -0.17 28.39
C LEU A 192 -3.82 -0.69 27.75
N GLN A 193 -3.09 0.18 27.07
CA GLN A 193 -1.76 -0.13 26.53
C GLN A 193 -0.77 -0.30 27.67
N ALA A 194 -0.66 -1.51 28.20
CA ALA A 194 0.12 -1.82 29.40
C ALA A 194 1.56 -2.27 29.07
N TRP A 195 2.18 -1.63 28.07
CA TRP A 195 3.54 -1.92 27.62
C TRP A 195 4.30 -0.61 27.32
N ASP A 196 5.60 -0.72 27.07
CA ASP A 196 6.53 0.40 26.89
C ASP A 196 6.61 1.36 28.08
N MET A 197 6.33 0.84 29.28
CA MET A 197 6.39 1.52 30.58
C MET A 197 7.84 1.75 31.05
N THR A 198 8.66 2.37 30.18
CA THR A 198 10.12 2.38 30.29
C THR A 198 10.68 3.78 30.57
N HIS A 199 10.29 4.79 29.78
CA HIS A 199 10.87 6.14 29.88
C HIS A 199 9.82 7.23 29.60
N ALA A 200 10.01 8.41 30.20
CA ALA A 200 9.11 9.56 30.06
C ALA A 200 9.13 10.22 28.67
N LYS A 201 10.14 9.93 27.83
CA LYS A 201 10.22 10.35 26.42
C LYS A 201 10.78 9.21 25.58
N ARG A 202 10.08 8.86 24.50
CA ARG A 202 10.43 7.76 23.59
C ARG A 202 11.78 7.95 22.87
N ASP A 203 12.19 9.21 22.66
CA ASP A 203 13.39 9.55 21.88
C ASP A 203 14.69 9.57 22.71
N ASP A 204 14.60 9.53 24.04
CA ASP A 204 15.78 9.51 24.88
C ASP A 204 16.37 8.08 24.92
N PRO A 205 17.68 7.91 24.67
CA PRO A 205 18.30 6.59 24.72
C PRO A 205 18.21 6.01 26.15
N PRO A 206 17.93 4.71 26.29
CA PRO A 206 17.81 4.09 27.59
C PRO A 206 19.17 4.11 28.30
N THR A 207 19.14 4.37 29.60
CA THR A 207 20.34 4.34 30.45
C THR A 207 20.37 3.12 31.36
N ARG A 208 19.23 2.44 31.51
CA ARG A 208 19.11 1.20 32.30
C ARG A 208 18.22 0.18 31.62
N ALA A 209 18.51 -1.10 31.82
CA ALA A 209 17.66 -2.22 31.45
C ALA A 209 16.48 -2.30 32.43
N ILE A 210 15.26 -2.13 31.95
CA ILE A 210 14.06 -2.06 32.78
C ILE A 210 12.93 -2.90 32.16
N GLN A 211 12.00 -3.31 33.00
CA GLN A 211 10.84 -4.08 32.56
C GLN A 211 9.85 -3.17 31.82
N HIS A 212 9.43 -3.53 30.60
CA HIS A 212 8.55 -2.67 29.79
C HIS A 212 7.05 -2.90 30.02
N SER A 213 6.67 -4.01 30.64
CA SER A 213 5.27 -4.40 30.89
C SER A 213 5.13 -5.13 32.23
N ALA A 214 5.75 -4.56 33.27
CA ALA A 214 5.79 -5.20 34.58
C ALA A 214 4.41 -5.25 35.24
N LEU A 215 3.99 -6.43 35.74
CA LEU A 215 2.71 -6.54 36.47
C LEU A 215 2.77 -5.76 37.78
N HIS A 216 3.84 -6.02 38.53
CA HIS A 216 4.20 -5.32 39.76
C HIS A 216 5.36 -4.37 39.48
N ARG A 217 5.70 -3.54 40.47
CA ARG A 217 6.83 -2.61 40.38
C ARG A 217 8.13 -3.33 39.98
N ASP A 218 8.79 -2.82 38.94
CA ASP A 218 10.11 -3.28 38.50
C ASP A 218 11.17 -3.04 39.59
N PRO A 219 11.90 -4.08 40.04
CA PRO A 219 13.06 -3.95 40.92
C PRO A 219 14.16 -3.03 40.36
N GLY A 220 14.31 -2.97 39.03
CA GLY A 220 15.28 -2.14 38.33
C GLY A 220 14.96 -0.64 38.33
N ALA A 221 13.72 -0.27 38.66
CA ALA A 221 13.25 1.11 38.69
C ALA A 221 13.81 1.90 39.89
N ALA A 222 14.81 2.74 39.63
CA ALA A 222 15.49 3.55 40.64
C ALA A 222 14.90 4.96 40.82
N ALA A 223 14.14 5.47 39.84
CA ALA A 223 13.56 6.81 39.92
C ALA A 223 12.27 6.83 40.74
N ARG A 224 11.99 7.98 41.38
CA ARG A 224 10.80 8.17 42.22
C ARG A 224 9.49 8.03 41.44
N ASP A 225 9.47 8.42 40.17
CA ASP A 225 8.28 8.44 39.32
C ASP A 225 8.01 7.08 38.64
N GLN A 226 9.06 6.30 38.39
CA GLN A 226 8.97 4.91 37.89
C GLN A 226 8.29 3.93 38.86
N ARG A 227 7.97 4.37 40.09
CA ARG A 227 7.19 3.58 41.06
C ARG A 227 5.74 3.33 40.60
N TYR A 228 5.25 4.13 39.67
CA TYR A 228 3.87 4.07 39.17
C TYR A 228 3.77 3.41 37.80
N ASP A 229 4.90 3.12 37.16
CA ASP A 229 4.98 2.58 35.80
C ASP A 229 4.86 1.05 35.84
N ASN A 230 3.69 0.56 36.30
CA ASN A 230 3.34 -0.86 36.29
C ASN A 230 1.84 -1.06 36.08
N VAL A 231 1.49 -2.25 35.59
CA VAL A 231 0.12 -2.62 35.22
C VAL A 231 -0.83 -2.52 36.41
N GLU A 232 -0.44 -3.05 37.57
CA GLU A 232 -1.30 -3.07 38.76
C GLU A 232 -1.69 -1.65 39.20
N PHE A 233 -0.72 -0.72 39.22
CA PHE A 233 -0.97 0.66 39.57
C PHE A 233 -1.93 1.33 38.59
N LEU A 234 -1.67 1.24 37.28
CA LEU A 234 -2.51 1.91 36.28
C LEU A 234 -3.93 1.36 36.23
N VAL A 235 -4.11 0.04 36.31
CA VAL A 235 -5.45 -0.55 36.37
C VAL A 235 -6.21 -0.01 37.59
N LYS A 236 -5.59 -0.02 38.78
CA LYS A 236 -6.21 0.55 40.00
C LYS A 236 -6.44 2.05 39.89
N TYR A 237 -5.61 2.76 39.13
CA TYR A 237 -5.79 4.19 38.88
C TYR A 237 -7.03 4.42 38.01
N VAL A 238 -7.11 3.81 36.82
CA VAL A 238 -8.23 4.08 35.88
C VAL A 238 -9.58 3.67 36.45
N LEU A 239 -9.65 2.56 37.19
CA LEU A 239 -10.89 2.11 37.83
C LEU A 239 -11.39 3.09 38.91
N ARG A 240 -10.47 3.65 39.70
CA ARG A 240 -10.83 4.64 40.74
C ARG A 240 -11.29 5.98 40.17
N HIS A 241 -10.98 6.26 38.91
CA HIS A 241 -11.26 7.54 38.26
C HIS A 241 -12.36 7.47 37.19
N GLY A 242 -13.17 6.39 37.18
CA GLY A 242 -14.42 6.34 36.43
C GLY A 242 -14.50 5.27 35.34
N MET A 243 -13.41 4.55 35.06
CA MET A 243 -13.46 3.43 34.12
C MET A 243 -14.17 2.21 34.73
N ALA A 244 -15.17 1.67 34.04
CA ALA A 244 -15.86 0.46 34.49
C ALA A 244 -14.98 -0.79 34.28
N ALA A 245 -14.88 -1.66 35.29
CA ALA A 245 -14.02 -2.83 35.24
C ALA A 245 -14.43 -3.79 34.10
N GLU A 246 -15.73 -4.03 33.96
CA GLU A 246 -16.34 -4.87 32.93
C GLU A 246 -16.18 -4.35 31.50
N LYS A 247 -15.66 -3.13 31.32
CA LYS A 247 -15.33 -2.54 30.01
C LYS A 247 -13.83 -2.35 29.79
N LEU A 248 -13.00 -2.52 30.82
CA LEU A 248 -11.56 -2.37 30.70
C LEU A 248 -10.93 -3.69 30.23
N VAL A 249 -10.17 -3.63 29.15
CA VAL A 249 -9.38 -4.74 28.59
C VAL A 249 -7.91 -4.45 28.85
N LEU A 250 -7.19 -5.40 29.44
CA LEU A 250 -5.76 -5.23 29.70
C LEU A 250 -4.96 -5.57 28.44
N GLY A 251 -4.21 -4.62 27.92
CA GLY A 251 -3.23 -4.85 26.86
C GLY A 251 -2.01 -5.64 27.35
N VAL A 252 -1.60 -6.64 26.58
CA VAL A 252 -0.48 -7.54 26.84
C VAL A 252 0.44 -7.55 25.61
N PRO A 253 1.71 -7.17 25.74
CA PRO A 253 2.65 -7.23 24.63
C PRO A 253 3.07 -8.68 24.36
N ILE A 254 3.15 -9.04 23.08
CA ILE A 254 3.62 -10.32 22.55
C ILE A 254 5.02 -10.13 21.94
N PHE A 255 5.77 -9.19 22.49
CA PHE A 255 7.13 -8.83 22.12
C PHE A 255 7.90 -8.42 23.37
N GLY A 256 9.23 -8.36 23.25
CA GLY A 256 10.10 -7.84 24.30
C GLY A 256 10.83 -6.57 23.88
N ARG A 257 11.22 -5.76 24.87
CA ARG A 257 12.15 -4.64 24.69
C ARG A 257 13.56 -5.07 25.03
N SER A 258 14.51 -4.79 24.14
CA SER A 258 15.91 -5.20 24.26
C SER A 258 16.84 -4.01 24.50
N TYR A 259 17.92 -4.26 25.24
CA TYR A 259 18.93 -3.27 25.63
C TYR A 259 20.34 -3.86 25.51
N THR A 260 21.30 -3.04 25.09
CA THR A 260 22.71 -3.44 25.05
C THR A 260 23.37 -3.11 26.39
N LEU A 261 23.80 -4.13 27.14
CA LEU A 261 24.46 -3.97 28.45
C LEU A 261 25.79 -3.23 28.32
N ALA A 262 26.05 -2.32 29.26
CA ALA A 262 27.34 -1.65 29.36
C ALA A 262 28.44 -2.64 29.83
N ALA A 263 29.67 -2.42 29.37
CA ALA A 263 30.80 -3.31 29.68
C ALA A 263 30.98 -3.55 31.19
N SER A 264 31.23 -4.79 31.58
CA SER A 264 31.43 -5.24 32.98
C SER A 264 30.22 -5.10 33.90
N THR A 265 29.01 -4.87 33.36
CA THR A 265 27.77 -4.83 34.14
C THR A 265 27.20 -6.24 34.33
N LEU A 266 26.71 -6.56 35.53
CA LEU A 266 25.99 -7.80 35.77
C LEU A 266 24.61 -7.75 35.09
N PRO A 267 24.19 -8.83 34.39
CA PRO A 267 22.94 -8.85 33.65
C PRO A 267 21.74 -9.06 34.61
N ALA A 268 21.30 -7.97 35.24
CA ALA A 268 20.20 -7.95 36.19
C ALA A 268 19.23 -6.79 35.88
N PRO A 269 17.97 -6.83 36.36
CA PRO A 269 17.07 -5.69 36.28
C PRO A 269 17.74 -4.41 36.82
N GLY A 270 17.61 -3.32 36.07
CA GLY A 270 18.25 -2.04 36.36
C GLY A 270 19.73 -1.96 36.00
N ALA A 271 20.31 -2.95 35.31
CA ALA A 271 21.68 -2.91 34.80
C ALA A 271 21.92 -1.65 33.94
N ALA A 272 23.12 -1.09 33.99
CA ALA A 272 23.53 -0.01 33.09
C ALA A 272 23.61 -0.51 31.63
N VAL A 273 23.11 0.29 30.69
CA VAL A 273 23.08 -0.04 29.26
C VAL A 273 23.75 1.06 28.45
N SER A 274 24.31 0.70 27.29
CA SER A 274 24.88 1.64 26.32
C SER A 274 23.85 2.14 25.31
N GLY A 275 22.65 1.54 25.29
CA GLY A 275 21.54 1.95 24.43
C GLY A 275 20.56 0.81 24.18
N TRP A 276 19.71 0.99 23.17
CA TRP A 276 18.79 -0.03 22.68
C TRP A 276 19.54 -1.28 22.22
N GLY A 277 18.89 -2.43 22.37
CA GLY A 277 19.41 -3.71 21.90
C GLY A 277 19.42 -3.79 20.38
N ASP A 278 20.16 -4.77 19.87
CA ASP A 278 20.26 -5.03 18.44
C ASP A 278 18.89 -5.44 17.86
N GLU A 279 18.70 -5.15 16.56
CA GLU A 279 17.48 -5.51 15.85
C GLU A 279 17.40 -7.01 15.56
N GLY A 280 16.19 -7.56 15.62
CA GLY A 280 15.92 -8.95 15.23
C GLY A 280 15.98 -9.15 13.71
N VAL A 281 16.28 -10.38 13.28
CA VAL A 281 16.39 -10.75 11.85
C VAL A 281 15.06 -10.53 11.11
N TYR A 282 13.93 -10.74 11.80
CA TYR A 282 12.60 -10.69 11.19
C TYR A 282 11.83 -9.42 11.56
N THR A 283 11.98 -8.95 12.80
CA THR A 283 11.33 -7.70 13.24
C THR A 283 12.06 -6.45 12.75
N GLN A 284 13.37 -6.54 12.51
CA GLN A 284 14.21 -5.45 11.96
C GLN A 284 13.97 -4.11 12.65
N THR A 285 13.72 -4.15 13.96
CA THR A 285 13.41 -2.98 14.78
C THR A 285 14.35 -2.95 15.97
N LYS A 286 15.21 -1.94 16.02
CA LYS A 286 16.15 -1.74 17.11
C LYS A 286 15.43 -1.63 18.46
N GLY A 287 15.93 -2.33 19.48
CA GLY A 287 15.35 -2.32 20.82
C GLY A 287 14.06 -3.13 20.99
N MET A 288 13.69 -3.96 20.00
CA MET A 288 12.50 -4.81 20.06
C MET A 288 12.80 -6.20 19.48
N LEU A 289 12.26 -7.24 20.09
CA LEU A 289 12.25 -8.60 19.54
C LEU A 289 10.85 -9.20 19.66
N ALA A 290 10.38 -9.88 18.62
CA ALA A 290 9.15 -10.67 18.72
C ALA A 290 9.36 -11.87 19.67
N TYR A 291 8.29 -12.40 20.26
CA TYR A 291 8.40 -13.58 21.13
C TYR A 291 9.04 -14.78 20.39
N PHE A 292 8.72 -14.96 19.10
CA PHE A 292 9.34 -16.01 18.29
C PHE A 292 10.88 -15.87 18.18
N GLU A 293 11.43 -14.65 18.15
CA GLU A 293 12.88 -14.41 18.10
C GLU A 293 13.53 -14.76 19.44
N ILE A 294 12.85 -14.41 20.54
CA ILE A 294 13.32 -14.68 21.90
C ILE A 294 13.33 -16.19 22.15
N CYS A 295 12.21 -16.88 21.91
CA CYS A 295 12.11 -18.31 22.21
C CYS A 295 13.00 -19.18 21.31
N MET A 296 13.23 -18.77 20.05
CA MET A 296 14.20 -19.43 19.17
C MET A 296 15.62 -19.27 19.71
N GLY A 297 15.98 -18.06 20.17
CA GLY A 297 17.29 -17.80 20.77
C GLY A 297 17.54 -18.61 22.03
N GLU A 298 16.54 -18.74 22.92
CA GLU A 298 16.62 -19.60 24.11
C GLU A 298 16.84 -21.07 23.72
N ARG A 299 16.08 -21.56 22.74
CA ARG A 299 16.19 -22.95 22.25
C ARG A 299 17.55 -23.25 21.62
N GLU A 300 18.11 -22.28 20.90
CA GLU A 300 19.43 -22.37 20.27
C GLU A 300 20.57 -22.27 21.31
N GLY A 301 20.26 -22.00 22.57
CA GLY A 301 21.26 -21.88 23.64
C GLY A 301 22.07 -20.60 23.57
N LYS A 302 21.53 -19.52 22.97
CA LYS A 302 22.20 -18.21 22.86
C LYS A 302 22.39 -17.50 24.20
N GLY A 303 21.74 -17.96 25.26
CA GLY A 303 21.93 -17.40 26.59
C GLY A 303 20.97 -17.96 27.62
N VAL A 304 20.62 -17.14 28.62
CA VAL A 304 19.83 -17.55 29.78
C VAL A 304 18.54 -16.74 29.88
N SER A 305 17.46 -17.41 30.27
CA SER A 305 16.20 -16.78 30.64
C SER A 305 15.87 -17.03 32.11
N GLY A 306 15.10 -16.12 32.70
CA GLY A 306 14.78 -16.15 34.11
C GLY A 306 13.60 -15.27 34.47
N VAL A 307 13.27 -15.29 35.76
CA VAL A 307 12.22 -14.46 36.34
C VAL A 307 12.85 -13.67 37.49
N ASP A 308 12.57 -12.37 37.56
CA ASP A 308 13.06 -11.51 38.64
C ASP A 308 12.25 -11.69 39.95
N GLU A 309 12.66 -11.00 41.02
CA GLU A 309 11.99 -11.09 42.33
C GLU A 309 10.54 -10.59 42.32
N ALA A 310 10.14 -9.81 41.31
CA ALA A 310 8.78 -9.29 41.13
C ALA A 310 7.94 -10.17 40.19
N GLY A 311 8.50 -11.28 39.68
CA GLY A 311 7.78 -12.21 38.82
C GLY A 311 7.81 -11.84 37.33
N ASN A 312 8.66 -10.91 36.89
CA ASN A 312 8.75 -10.53 35.48
C ASN A 312 9.82 -11.36 34.76
N ALA A 313 9.54 -11.77 33.52
CA ALA A 313 10.47 -12.56 32.73
C ALA A 313 11.52 -11.68 32.05
N PHE A 314 12.73 -12.21 31.93
CA PHE A 314 13.80 -11.59 31.16
C PHE A 314 14.70 -12.65 30.52
N ALA A 315 15.36 -12.28 29.44
CA ALA A 315 16.37 -13.08 28.76
C ALA A 315 17.66 -12.28 28.58
N VAL A 316 18.79 -12.99 28.52
CA VAL A 316 20.11 -12.40 28.32
C VAL A 316 20.83 -13.22 27.26
N PHE A 317 21.02 -12.64 26.07
CA PHE A 317 21.77 -13.24 24.97
C PHE A 317 23.05 -12.43 24.75
N ASP A 318 24.21 -13.02 25.03
CA ASP A 318 25.49 -12.31 25.07
C ASP A 318 25.45 -11.04 25.95
N ASN A 319 25.49 -9.85 25.35
CA ASN A 319 25.37 -8.56 26.03
C ASN A 319 23.99 -7.91 25.83
N GLN A 320 23.01 -8.63 25.30
CA GLN A 320 21.65 -8.15 25.05
C GLN A 320 20.73 -8.59 26.19
N TRP A 321 20.17 -7.64 26.93
CA TRP A 321 19.18 -7.89 27.98
C TRP A 321 17.78 -7.58 27.45
N ILE A 322 16.83 -8.50 27.64
CA ILE A 322 15.52 -8.46 27.02
C ILE A 322 14.44 -8.58 28.11
N SER A 323 13.60 -7.57 28.25
CA SER A 323 12.35 -7.65 29.03
C SER A 323 11.24 -8.16 28.13
N TYR A 324 10.54 -9.22 28.55
CA TYR A 324 9.47 -9.82 27.76
C TYR A 324 8.45 -10.55 28.64
N ASP A 325 7.38 -11.07 28.02
CA ASP A 325 6.42 -11.95 28.68
C ASP A 325 6.58 -13.41 28.26
N SER A 326 6.48 -14.32 29.24
CA SER A 326 6.42 -15.76 29.03
C SER A 326 4.99 -16.27 29.27
N PRO A 327 4.66 -17.52 28.88
CA PRO A 327 3.35 -18.10 29.18
C PRO A 327 2.99 -18.05 30.68
N ASN A 328 3.99 -18.18 31.56
CA ASN A 328 3.80 -18.12 33.01
C ASN A 328 3.48 -16.69 33.49
N THR A 329 4.18 -15.67 33.00
CA THR A 329 3.93 -14.27 33.41
C THR A 329 2.59 -13.77 32.88
N ILE A 330 2.20 -14.20 31.67
CA ILE A 330 0.86 -13.96 31.14
C ILE A 330 -0.21 -14.62 32.01
N ALA A 331 -0.02 -15.86 32.45
CA ALA A 331 -0.98 -16.51 33.34
C ALA A 331 -1.19 -15.71 34.65
N GLU A 332 -0.14 -15.11 35.21
CA GLU A 332 -0.26 -14.22 36.37
C GLU A 332 -1.01 -12.91 36.03
N LYS A 333 -0.73 -12.29 34.88
CA LYS A 333 -1.50 -11.12 34.40
C LYS A 333 -2.99 -11.45 34.22
N VAL A 334 -3.32 -12.65 33.72
CA VAL A 334 -4.72 -13.09 33.56
C VAL A 334 -5.40 -13.40 34.89
N LYS A 335 -4.66 -13.96 35.87
CA LYS A 335 -5.17 -14.06 37.25
C LYS A 335 -5.50 -12.68 37.80
N PHE A 336 -4.64 -11.68 37.57
CA PHE A 336 -4.90 -10.30 37.96
C PHE A 336 -6.16 -9.73 37.27
N ILE A 337 -6.28 -9.88 35.94
CA ILE A 337 -7.49 -9.54 35.16
C ILE A 337 -8.76 -10.13 35.80
N THR A 338 -8.71 -11.42 36.15
CA THR A 338 -9.85 -12.13 36.75
C THR A 338 -10.17 -11.57 38.14
N SER A 339 -9.14 -11.32 38.97
CA SER A 339 -9.30 -10.81 40.33
C SER A 339 -9.87 -9.38 40.38
N MET A 340 -9.54 -8.56 39.38
CA MET A 340 -10.02 -7.17 39.26
C MET A 340 -11.36 -7.06 38.52
N GLY A 341 -11.90 -8.17 38.01
CA GLY A 341 -13.16 -8.19 37.27
C GLY A 341 -13.08 -7.51 35.90
N LEU A 342 -11.90 -7.48 35.27
CA LEU A 342 -11.73 -6.83 33.97
C LEU A 342 -12.41 -7.60 32.84
N ALA A 343 -12.77 -6.89 31.77
CA ALA A 343 -13.50 -7.42 30.60
C ALA A 343 -12.74 -8.54 29.86
N GLY A 344 -11.40 -8.47 29.85
CA GLY A 344 -10.55 -9.44 29.19
C GLY A 344 -9.13 -8.94 28.96
N ALA A 345 -8.46 -9.49 27.94
CA ALA A 345 -7.11 -9.13 27.54
C ALA A 345 -7.02 -8.82 26.03
N ALA A 346 -6.12 -7.92 25.67
CA ALA A 346 -5.76 -7.60 24.29
C ALA A 346 -4.30 -8.00 24.02
N ALA A 347 -4.04 -8.78 22.98
CA ALA A 347 -2.71 -9.22 22.59
C ALA A 347 -2.15 -8.32 21.48
N TRP A 348 -1.04 -7.62 21.77
CA TRP A 348 -0.32 -6.75 20.84
C TRP A 348 1.08 -7.30 20.51
N ALA A 349 1.37 -7.79 19.30
CA ALA A 349 0.41 -8.26 18.30
C ALA A 349 0.61 -9.76 18.05
N ILE A 350 -0.45 -10.45 17.61
CA ILE A 350 -0.47 -11.92 17.58
C ILE A 350 0.54 -12.51 16.60
N ASP A 351 0.91 -11.74 15.59
CA ASP A 351 1.92 -12.08 14.59
C ASP A 351 3.35 -12.11 15.16
N MET A 352 3.56 -11.59 16.39
CA MET A 352 4.82 -11.65 17.12
C MET A 352 4.93 -12.87 18.05
N ASP A 353 3.84 -13.63 18.23
CA ASP A 353 3.84 -14.89 18.97
C ASP A 353 4.56 -15.99 18.16
N ASP A 354 4.85 -17.14 18.78
CA ASP A 354 5.29 -18.32 18.04
C ASP A 354 4.10 -18.99 17.32
N PHE A 355 3.51 -18.30 16.34
CA PHE A 355 2.34 -18.77 15.59
C PHE A 355 2.63 -19.99 14.70
N ARG A 356 3.91 -20.28 14.43
CA ARG A 356 4.35 -21.46 13.67
C ARG A 356 4.62 -22.68 14.55
N GLY A 357 4.73 -22.52 15.87
CA GLY A 357 5.10 -23.60 16.79
C GLY A 357 6.57 -24.03 16.65
N LEU A 358 7.44 -23.08 16.29
CA LEU A 358 8.88 -23.32 16.18
C LEU A 358 9.50 -23.59 17.54
N CYS A 359 8.98 -23.02 18.62
CA CYS A 359 9.42 -23.14 20.00
C CYS A 359 8.58 -24.10 20.85
N GLY A 360 7.50 -24.65 20.30
CA GLY A 360 6.67 -25.64 20.97
C GLY A 360 5.29 -25.72 20.32
N SER A 361 4.24 -25.58 21.13
CA SER A 361 2.89 -25.44 20.60
C SER A 361 2.71 -24.05 19.97
N PRO A 362 1.99 -23.92 18.84
CA PRO A 362 1.70 -22.63 18.24
C PRO A 362 0.95 -21.67 19.18
N PHE A 363 1.23 -20.38 19.04
CA PHE A 363 0.64 -19.30 19.84
C PHE A 363 0.73 -19.53 21.36
N PRO A 364 1.91 -19.79 21.94
CA PRO A 364 2.04 -20.09 23.36
C PRO A 364 1.58 -18.94 24.27
N LEU A 365 1.84 -17.68 23.90
CA LEU A 365 1.43 -16.53 24.71
C LEU A 365 -0.07 -16.28 24.62
N LEU A 366 -0.63 -16.29 23.40
CA LEU A 366 -2.08 -16.14 23.21
C LEU A 366 -2.87 -17.35 23.76
N SER A 367 -2.29 -18.55 23.74
CA SER A 367 -2.85 -19.73 24.42
C SER A 367 -2.89 -19.51 25.93
N ALA A 368 -1.84 -18.96 26.54
CA ALA A 368 -1.85 -18.65 27.96
C ALA A 368 -2.96 -17.65 28.32
N ILE A 369 -3.23 -16.66 27.46
CA ILE A 369 -4.36 -15.73 27.61
C ILE A 369 -5.70 -16.47 27.53
N SER A 370 -5.93 -17.17 26.42
CA SER A 370 -7.24 -17.75 26.10
C SER A 370 -7.61 -18.95 26.98
N VAL A 371 -6.65 -19.81 27.34
CA VAL A 371 -6.87 -20.91 28.29
C VAL A 371 -7.21 -20.37 29.66
N SER A 372 -6.48 -19.35 30.13
CA SER A 372 -6.67 -18.81 31.47
C SER A 372 -7.99 -18.02 31.60
N LEU A 373 -8.45 -17.37 30.53
CA LEU A 373 -9.73 -16.63 30.53
C LEU A 373 -10.94 -17.51 30.22
N ASN A 374 -10.82 -18.43 29.26
CA ASN A 374 -11.96 -19.12 28.64
C ASN A 374 -11.82 -20.65 28.62
N GLY A 375 -10.70 -21.22 29.08
CA GLY A 375 -10.45 -22.67 29.03
C GLY A 375 -10.21 -23.21 27.62
N GLU A 376 -9.89 -22.35 26.67
CA GLU A 376 -9.70 -22.70 25.25
C GLU A 376 -8.23 -22.60 24.87
N ALA A 377 -7.64 -23.69 24.41
CA ALA A 377 -6.30 -23.66 23.82
C ALA A 377 -6.36 -23.23 22.36
N THR A 378 -5.31 -22.55 21.88
CA THR A 378 -5.19 -22.22 20.47
C THR A 378 -4.91 -23.49 19.64
N GLN A 379 -5.72 -23.73 18.60
CA GLN A 379 -5.47 -24.76 17.60
C GLN A 379 -5.36 -24.12 16.21
N ILE A 380 -4.34 -24.51 15.45
CA ILE A 380 -4.18 -24.16 14.03
C ILE A 380 -3.96 -25.44 13.22
N ASP A 381 -4.66 -25.57 12.09
CA ASP A 381 -4.49 -26.67 11.14
C ASP A 381 -3.17 -26.59 10.33
N GLN A 382 -2.43 -25.47 10.42
CA GLN A 382 -1.19 -25.19 9.67
C GLN A 382 0.07 -25.13 10.57
N SER A 383 0.09 -25.90 11.65
CA SER A 383 1.25 -25.96 12.57
C SER A 383 2.49 -26.56 11.89
N SER A 384 3.69 -26.08 12.27
CA SER A 384 4.93 -26.69 11.79
C SER A 384 5.09 -28.09 12.38
N LEU A 385 5.53 -29.03 11.55
CA LEU A 385 5.81 -30.40 11.98
C LEU A 385 7.32 -30.58 12.13
N LYS A 386 7.79 -30.92 13.33
CA LYS A 386 9.20 -31.29 13.55
C LYS A 386 9.48 -32.65 12.88
N ILE A 387 10.31 -32.67 11.85
CA ILE A 387 10.58 -33.89 11.06
C ILE A 387 11.95 -34.51 11.35
N GLY A 388 12.93 -33.74 11.82
CA GLY A 388 14.24 -34.29 12.14
C GLY A 388 15.31 -33.24 12.45
N SER A 389 16.56 -33.63 12.29
CA SER A 389 17.73 -32.75 12.38
C SER A 389 18.22 -32.31 11.00
N CYS A 390 18.88 -31.15 10.93
CA CYS A 390 19.56 -30.65 9.74
C CYS A 390 21.02 -30.32 10.04
N GLU A 391 21.90 -30.42 9.04
CA GLU A 391 23.37 -30.34 9.19
C GLU A 391 23.94 -28.91 9.27
N SER A 392 23.09 -27.87 9.23
CA SER A 392 23.54 -26.47 9.22
C SER A 392 23.33 -25.76 10.55
N ASN A 393 24.32 -24.94 10.92
CA ASN A 393 24.19 -23.99 12.03
C ASN A 393 23.50 -22.68 11.59
N THR A 394 23.48 -22.37 10.29
CA THR A 394 22.81 -21.18 9.75
C THR A 394 21.38 -21.51 9.30
N PRO A 395 20.39 -20.66 9.61
CA PRO A 395 19.01 -20.89 9.19
C PRO A 395 18.82 -20.85 7.67
N TYR A 396 18.06 -21.80 7.13
CA TYR A 396 17.74 -21.87 5.71
C TYR A 396 16.36 -22.47 5.45
N LEU A 397 15.80 -22.16 4.27
CA LEU A 397 14.58 -22.74 3.75
C LEU A 397 14.91 -23.73 2.63
N ALA A 398 14.11 -24.79 2.48
CA ALA A 398 14.31 -25.79 1.44
C ALA A 398 12.99 -26.32 0.88
N SER A 399 13.00 -26.72 -0.40
CA SER A 399 11.85 -27.37 -1.03
C SER A 399 11.54 -28.73 -0.40
N ASP A 400 10.25 -29.02 -0.24
CA ASP A 400 9.78 -30.36 0.12
C ASP A 400 9.86 -31.30 -1.09
N GLN A 401 10.29 -32.54 -0.86
CA GLN A 401 10.55 -33.50 -1.93
C GLN A 401 9.27 -34.12 -2.51
N GLU A 402 8.19 -34.13 -1.75
CA GLU A 402 6.93 -34.80 -2.11
C GLU A 402 5.87 -33.83 -2.61
N SER A 403 5.87 -32.59 -2.09
CA SER A 403 4.76 -31.66 -2.31
C SER A 403 5.22 -30.20 -2.29
N CYS A 404 4.98 -29.50 -3.40
CA CYS A 404 5.19 -28.06 -3.52
C CYS A 404 4.31 -27.19 -2.61
N ALA A 405 3.27 -27.77 -2.00
CA ALA A 405 2.49 -27.09 -0.97
C ALA A 405 3.21 -27.06 0.39
N HIS A 406 4.37 -27.72 0.49
CA HIS A 406 5.18 -27.81 1.69
C HIS A 406 6.60 -27.33 1.43
N PHE A 407 7.27 -26.94 2.51
CA PHE A 407 8.68 -26.55 2.50
C PHE A 407 9.30 -26.79 3.88
N HIS A 408 10.62 -26.84 3.94
CA HIS A 408 11.36 -27.06 5.18
C HIS A 408 12.04 -25.79 5.66
N PHE A 409 12.03 -25.56 6.97
CA PHE A 409 12.85 -24.56 7.63
C PHE A 409 13.81 -25.27 8.58
N CYS A 410 15.09 -25.03 8.39
CA CYS A 410 16.14 -25.47 9.29
C CYS A 410 16.55 -24.30 10.17
N THR A 411 16.48 -24.47 11.49
CA THR A 411 17.03 -23.52 12.47
C THR A 411 17.47 -24.27 13.72
N GLY A 412 18.58 -23.86 14.34
CA GLY A 412 19.13 -24.53 15.52
C GLY A 412 19.39 -26.03 15.34
N GLY A 413 19.76 -26.49 14.14
CA GLY A 413 19.98 -27.90 13.81
C GLY A 413 18.70 -28.76 13.74
N ILE A 414 17.51 -28.15 13.77
CA ILE A 414 16.21 -28.83 13.68
C ILE A 414 15.52 -28.47 12.36
N SER A 415 14.97 -29.48 11.67
CA SER A 415 14.17 -29.29 10.47
C SER A 415 12.67 -29.36 10.78
N PHE A 416 11.96 -28.29 10.42
CA PHE A 416 10.52 -28.14 10.48
C PHE A 416 9.94 -28.22 9.07
N ARG A 417 8.92 -29.05 8.86
CA ARG A 417 8.10 -29.01 7.65
C ARG A 417 6.95 -28.03 7.88
N MET A 418 6.74 -27.15 6.91
CA MET A 418 5.72 -26.12 6.93
C MET A 418 4.82 -26.27 5.72
N VAL A 419 3.65 -25.65 5.82
CA VAL A 419 2.61 -25.66 4.79
C VAL A 419 2.48 -24.24 4.23
N CYS A 420 2.42 -24.12 2.92
CA CYS A 420 2.02 -22.89 2.25
C CYS A 420 0.54 -22.60 2.49
N GLU A 421 0.18 -21.31 2.47
CA GLU A 421 -1.22 -20.89 2.57
C GLU A 421 -2.04 -21.39 1.37
N GLU A 422 -3.37 -21.46 1.53
CA GLU A 422 -4.32 -22.12 0.60
C GLU A 422 -3.99 -21.88 -0.89
N ASP A 423 -3.83 -22.99 -1.64
CA ASP A 423 -3.53 -23.04 -3.08
C ASP A 423 -2.22 -22.39 -3.55
N ARG A 424 -1.31 -22.05 -2.63
CA ARG A 424 0.03 -21.52 -2.94
C ARG A 424 1.08 -22.61 -2.97
N LEU A 425 2.11 -22.41 -3.80
CA LEU A 425 3.26 -23.29 -3.94
C LEU A 425 4.54 -22.58 -3.48
N TYR A 426 5.43 -23.32 -2.83
CA TYR A 426 6.73 -22.82 -2.39
C TYR A 426 7.66 -22.61 -3.58
N ASP A 427 8.20 -21.40 -3.70
CA ASP A 427 9.22 -21.04 -4.68
C ASP A 427 10.61 -21.03 -3.99
N PRO A 428 11.46 -22.03 -4.25
CA PRO A 428 12.78 -22.11 -3.62
C PRO A 428 13.75 -21.01 -4.09
N SER A 429 13.46 -20.29 -5.18
CA SER A 429 14.31 -19.20 -5.66
C SER A 429 14.13 -17.90 -4.87
N THR A 430 12.97 -17.75 -4.21
CA THR A 430 12.62 -16.56 -3.43
C THR A 430 12.44 -16.88 -1.95
N GLY A 431 12.10 -18.12 -1.61
CA GLY A 431 11.74 -18.54 -0.25
C GLY A 431 10.27 -18.32 0.11
N TYR A 432 9.43 -17.85 -0.81
CA TYR A 432 8.02 -17.51 -0.56
C TYR A 432 7.04 -18.53 -1.12
N CYS A 433 5.84 -18.55 -0.55
CA CYS A 433 4.69 -19.25 -1.12
C CYS A 433 3.95 -18.31 -2.08
N GLY A 434 4.00 -18.60 -3.37
CA GLY A 434 3.37 -17.81 -4.44
C GLY A 434 2.20 -18.54 -5.11
N HIS A 435 1.55 -17.87 -6.06
CA HIS A 435 0.55 -18.51 -6.92
C HIS A 435 1.17 -19.63 -7.76
N GLN A 436 0.34 -20.57 -8.22
CA GLN A 436 0.74 -21.81 -8.88
C GLN A 436 1.61 -21.60 -10.13
N ASP A 437 2.92 -21.46 -9.94
CA ASP A 437 3.90 -21.56 -10.99
C ASP A 437 4.57 -22.94 -10.90
N VAL A 438 3.93 -23.91 -11.57
CA VAL A 438 4.41 -25.30 -11.64
C VAL A 438 5.76 -25.43 -12.35
N THR A 439 6.26 -24.38 -12.98
CA THR A 439 7.59 -24.40 -13.62
C THR A 439 8.72 -24.15 -12.63
N LYS A 440 8.43 -23.48 -11.51
CA LYS A 440 9.43 -23.11 -10.48
C LYS A 440 9.52 -24.11 -9.33
N CYS A 441 8.43 -24.81 -9.02
CA CYS A 441 8.44 -25.86 -8.02
C CYS A 441 8.37 -27.25 -8.66
N ILE A 442 9.48 -28.00 -8.52
CA ILE A 442 9.64 -29.34 -9.10
C ILE A 442 9.77 -30.36 -7.96
N PRO A 443 8.73 -31.19 -7.69
CA PRO A 443 8.82 -32.28 -6.72
C PRO A 443 10.02 -33.19 -7.02
N GLY A 444 10.75 -33.58 -5.98
CA GLY A 444 11.99 -34.36 -6.07
C GLY A 444 13.28 -33.52 -6.18
N GLN A 445 13.20 -32.20 -6.37
CA GLN A 445 14.35 -31.30 -6.20
C GLN A 445 14.46 -30.82 -4.74
N SER A 446 15.69 -30.74 -4.21
CA SER A 446 15.98 -30.17 -2.88
C SER A 446 16.85 -28.92 -3.04
N LEU A 447 16.21 -27.81 -3.38
CA LEU A 447 16.84 -26.49 -3.46
C LEU A 447 16.78 -25.81 -2.09
N ARG A 448 17.82 -25.04 -1.76
CA ARG A 448 17.97 -24.34 -0.48
C ARG A 448 18.24 -22.86 -0.72
N ILE A 449 17.68 -22.01 0.14
CA ILE A 449 17.96 -20.57 0.20
C ILE A 449 18.18 -20.16 1.66
N SER A 450 19.16 -19.31 1.92
CA SER A 450 19.36 -18.80 3.29
C SER A 450 18.23 -17.85 3.68
N VAL A 451 17.91 -17.74 4.97
CA VAL A 451 16.89 -16.78 5.44
C VAL A 451 17.30 -15.34 5.10
N GLU A 452 18.59 -15.02 5.18
CA GLU A 452 19.12 -13.71 4.84
C GLU A 452 18.97 -13.38 3.35
N ASP A 453 19.18 -14.36 2.46
CA ASP A 453 18.96 -14.17 1.02
C ASP A 453 17.46 -14.02 0.71
N ALA A 454 16.60 -14.80 1.36
CA ALA A 454 15.14 -14.66 1.22
C ALA A 454 14.66 -13.29 1.74
N ALA A 455 15.16 -12.84 2.89
CA ALA A 455 14.88 -11.52 3.43
C ALA A 455 15.38 -10.39 2.50
N ARG A 456 16.57 -10.56 1.90
CA ARG A 456 17.09 -9.64 0.87
C ARG A 456 16.23 -9.63 -0.39
N PHE A 457 15.55 -10.72 -0.75
CA PHE A 457 14.62 -10.72 -1.88
C PHE A 457 13.38 -9.83 -1.61
N LEU A 458 12.89 -9.76 -0.37
CA LEU A 458 11.91 -8.73 0.01
C LEU A 458 12.51 -7.35 -0.04
N SER A 459 13.66 -7.14 0.62
CA SER A 459 14.26 -5.81 0.69
C SER A 459 14.62 -5.29 -0.70
N THR A 460 15.07 -6.11 -1.65
CA THR A 460 15.34 -5.64 -3.03
C THR A 460 14.09 -5.35 -3.86
N ASN A 461 12.95 -5.98 -3.55
CA ASN A 461 11.66 -5.65 -4.18
C ASN A 461 10.91 -4.51 -3.44
N TYR A 462 11.27 -4.19 -2.20
CA TYR A 462 10.69 -3.11 -1.38
C TYR A 462 11.58 -1.84 -1.32
N ASP A 463 12.91 -1.97 -1.34
CA ASP A 463 13.92 -0.89 -1.38
C ASP A 463 14.03 -0.25 -2.77
N HIS A 464 13.31 -0.75 -3.78
CA HIS A 464 13.08 0.06 -4.98
C HIS A 464 12.16 1.26 -4.74
N ASP A 465 11.62 1.43 -3.52
CA ASP A 465 10.85 2.61 -3.11
C ASP A 465 11.59 3.62 -2.19
N ILE A 466 12.80 3.35 -1.65
CA ILE A 466 13.52 4.35 -0.80
C ILE A 466 15.06 4.33 -1.01
N GLU A 467 15.55 5.44 -1.59
CA GLU A 467 16.92 6.00 -1.63
C GLU A 467 18.00 5.52 -2.64
N TRP A 468 18.59 6.56 -3.26
CA TRP A 468 19.61 6.59 -4.29
C TRP A 468 21.04 6.39 -3.75
N GLN A 469 21.86 5.51 -4.38
CA GLN A 469 23.14 5.84 -5.08
C GLN A 469 24.02 4.61 -5.43
N ARG A 470 24.36 4.52 -6.74
CA ARG A 470 25.58 3.97 -7.41
C ARG A 470 25.86 2.44 -7.45
N GLU A 471 25.72 1.91 -8.67
CA GLU A 471 26.25 0.71 -9.39
C GLU A 471 27.69 0.19 -9.08
N PRO A 472 28.19 -0.95 -9.67
CA PRO A 472 27.56 -1.93 -10.63
C PRO A 472 27.81 -3.46 -10.39
N GLU A 473 26.96 -4.26 -11.07
CA GLU A 473 27.18 -5.58 -11.73
C GLU A 473 27.46 -6.91 -10.96
N LYS A 474 26.62 -7.94 -11.25
CA LYS A 474 26.97 -9.13 -12.07
C LYS A 474 25.73 -10.02 -12.37
N GLY A 475 25.51 -10.32 -13.67
CA GLY A 475 24.33 -11.00 -14.26
C GLY A 475 24.24 -12.53 -14.15
N LEU A 476 23.15 -13.17 -14.62
CA LEU A 476 22.92 -13.81 -15.95
C LEU A 476 21.52 -14.50 -15.99
N PRO A 477 20.95 -15.01 -17.13
CA PRO A 477 20.95 -14.56 -18.52
C PRO A 477 19.53 -14.55 -19.18
N VAL A 478 19.16 -13.47 -19.87
CA VAL A 478 17.97 -13.40 -20.77
C VAL A 478 18.48 -13.49 -22.23
N GLU A 479 18.86 -14.69 -22.67
CA GLU A 479 19.58 -14.86 -23.95
C GLU A 479 18.71 -14.99 -25.20
N SER A 480 17.38 -15.10 -25.12
CA SER A 480 16.56 -15.34 -26.33
C SER A 480 15.90 -14.10 -26.95
N ILE A 481 15.81 -12.97 -26.25
CA ILE A 481 15.17 -11.73 -26.75
C ILE A 481 16.19 -10.61 -26.99
N HIS A 482 17.29 -10.56 -26.22
CA HIS A 482 18.32 -9.54 -26.38
C HIS A 482 19.18 -9.71 -27.63
N SER A 483 19.35 -10.91 -28.17
CA SER A 483 20.12 -11.13 -29.40
C SER A 483 19.46 -10.48 -30.62
N ALA A 484 18.12 -10.49 -30.69
CA ALA A 484 17.39 -9.82 -31.78
C ALA A 484 17.37 -8.28 -31.66
N LEU A 485 17.42 -7.73 -30.44
CA LEU A 485 17.38 -6.27 -30.21
C LEU A 485 18.78 -5.63 -30.20
N ALA A 486 19.83 -6.37 -29.78
CA ALA A 486 21.20 -5.87 -29.77
C ALA A 486 21.85 -5.84 -31.17
N GLU A 487 21.43 -6.72 -32.09
CA GLU A 487 21.84 -6.63 -33.50
C GLU A 487 21.23 -5.41 -34.21
N SER A 488 20.10 -4.87 -33.73
CA SER A 488 19.42 -3.72 -34.34
C SER A 488 20.15 -2.38 -34.14
N LYS A 489 21.06 -2.23 -33.16
CA LYS A 489 21.84 -0.98 -32.97
C LYS A 489 23.24 -1.01 -33.57
N LYS A 490 23.68 -2.14 -34.14
CA LYS A 490 24.91 -2.22 -34.96
C LYS A 490 24.66 -1.98 -36.46
N GLY A 491 23.40 -1.94 -36.89
CA GLY A 491 22.99 -1.30 -38.14
C GLY A 491 22.79 0.20 -37.88
N GLY A 492 23.48 1.05 -38.63
CA GLY A 492 23.44 2.51 -38.45
C GLY A 492 22.03 3.09 -38.38
N ASP A 493 21.92 4.27 -37.75
CA ASP A 493 20.72 5.10 -37.63
C ASP A 493 19.76 4.95 -38.83
N ASN A 494 18.72 4.12 -38.69
CA ASN A 494 17.71 3.93 -39.73
C ASN A 494 16.70 5.11 -39.73
N GLY A 495 16.93 6.15 -38.93
CA GLY A 495 16.12 7.38 -38.90
C GLY A 495 14.67 7.19 -38.45
N LYS A 496 14.31 6.04 -37.88
CA LYS A 496 12.96 5.73 -37.38
C LYS A 496 12.80 6.16 -35.93
N LYS A 497 11.70 6.83 -35.61
CA LYS A 497 11.36 7.26 -34.24
C LYS A 497 10.46 6.22 -33.57
N VAL A 498 10.79 5.88 -32.33
CA VAL A 498 9.89 5.22 -31.36
C VAL A 498 9.56 6.26 -30.29
N VAL A 499 8.28 6.66 -30.21
CA VAL A 499 7.82 7.73 -29.30
C VAL A 499 6.94 7.09 -28.24
N CYS A 500 7.39 7.14 -26.99
CA CYS A 500 6.75 6.50 -25.86
C CYS A 500 5.97 7.54 -25.03
N TYR A 501 4.72 7.26 -24.71
CA TYR A 501 3.93 8.11 -23.82
C TYR A 501 4.08 7.65 -22.38
N MET A 502 4.35 8.58 -21.49
CA MET A 502 4.27 8.39 -20.06
C MET A 502 3.11 9.24 -19.54
N THR A 503 2.10 8.60 -18.95
CA THR A 503 0.95 9.29 -18.37
C THR A 503 1.23 9.69 -16.93
N SER A 504 1.06 10.95 -16.58
CA SER A 504 1.30 11.49 -15.23
C SER A 504 0.48 10.75 -14.18
N TRP A 505 -0.76 10.37 -14.49
CA TRP A 505 -1.62 9.66 -13.55
C TRP A 505 -1.20 8.21 -13.27
N ALA A 506 -0.25 7.64 -14.02
CA ALA A 506 0.33 6.35 -13.66
C ALA A 506 1.14 6.42 -12.34
N PHE A 507 1.52 7.64 -11.93
CA PHE A 507 2.09 7.92 -10.61
C PHE A 507 1.15 7.55 -9.45
N TYR A 508 -0.17 7.67 -9.66
CA TYR A 508 -1.19 7.38 -8.65
C TYR A 508 -1.68 5.94 -8.67
N ARG A 509 -1.26 5.13 -9.65
CA ARG A 509 -1.56 3.70 -9.64
C ARG A 509 -0.80 3.05 -8.48
N ARG A 510 -1.35 1.97 -7.96
CA ARG A 510 -0.87 1.25 -6.76
C ARG A 510 -0.10 -0.01 -7.16
N GLY A 511 0.76 -0.52 -6.27
CA GLY A 511 1.58 -1.70 -6.48
C GLY A 511 2.26 -1.76 -7.86
N ASP A 512 2.21 -2.93 -8.48
CA ASP A 512 2.83 -3.21 -9.79
C ASP A 512 2.27 -2.36 -10.95
N GLY A 513 1.11 -1.74 -10.77
CA GLY A 513 0.53 -0.82 -11.76
C GLY A 513 1.13 0.59 -11.72
N LYS A 514 1.88 0.95 -10.67
CA LYS A 514 2.55 2.25 -10.53
C LYS A 514 3.68 2.37 -11.55
N PHE A 515 3.65 3.46 -12.32
CA PHE A 515 4.68 3.71 -13.32
C PHE A 515 5.24 5.14 -13.19
N VAL A 516 6.55 5.25 -12.98
CA VAL A 516 7.29 6.50 -12.76
C VAL A 516 8.44 6.65 -13.76
N PRO A 517 9.03 7.85 -13.94
CA PRO A 517 10.01 8.09 -15.00
C PRO A 517 11.24 7.18 -14.95
N GLU A 518 11.67 6.79 -13.75
CA GLU A 518 12.84 5.94 -13.51
C GLU A 518 12.65 4.52 -14.05
N GLN A 519 11.41 4.09 -14.27
CA GLN A 519 11.07 2.77 -14.82
C GLN A 519 11.02 2.77 -16.36
N ILE A 520 11.23 3.92 -17.02
CA ILE A 520 11.30 3.99 -18.48
C ILE A 520 12.64 3.41 -18.94
N ASP A 521 12.60 2.26 -19.62
CA ASP A 521 13.75 1.77 -20.37
C ASP A 521 14.00 2.63 -21.61
N THR A 522 14.88 3.62 -21.46
CA THR A 522 15.25 4.58 -22.50
C THR A 522 15.85 3.92 -23.74
N ARG A 523 16.30 2.65 -23.66
CA ARG A 523 16.84 1.93 -24.83
C ARG A 523 15.76 1.57 -25.85
N LEU A 524 14.50 1.48 -25.41
CA LEU A 524 13.34 1.13 -26.23
C LEU A 524 12.72 2.35 -26.93
N CYS A 525 13.00 3.56 -26.44
CA CYS A 525 12.38 4.80 -26.89
C CYS A 525 13.42 5.72 -27.54
N THR A 526 12.99 6.52 -28.51
CA THR A 526 13.80 7.64 -29.05
C THR A 526 13.35 8.97 -28.46
N HIS A 527 12.04 9.08 -28.17
CA HIS A 527 11.43 10.24 -27.53
C HIS A 527 10.45 9.74 -26.46
N VAL A 528 10.29 10.53 -25.41
CA VAL A 528 9.27 10.34 -24.38
C VAL A 528 8.34 11.55 -24.40
N ILE A 529 7.03 11.31 -24.41
CA ILE A 529 6.01 12.34 -24.24
C ILE A 529 5.50 12.24 -22.81
N TYR A 530 5.70 13.28 -22.01
CA TYR A 530 5.06 13.39 -20.71
C TYR A 530 3.64 13.92 -20.88
N ALA A 531 2.65 13.08 -20.61
CA ALA A 531 1.23 13.36 -20.79
C ALA A 531 0.59 13.67 -19.42
N TYR A 532 0.13 14.88 -19.12
CA TYR A 532 0.05 16.08 -19.98
C TYR A 532 0.24 17.36 -19.16
N ALA A 533 0.38 18.49 -19.86
CA ALA A 533 0.05 19.84 -19.40
C ALA A 533 -1.34 20.26 -19.89
N SER A 534 -1.90 21.32 -19.28
CA SER A 534 -3.23 21.85 -19.59
C SER A 534 -3.19 23.28 -20.16
N LEU A 535 -4.21 23.65 -20.94
CA LEU A 535 -4.43 25.03 -21.39
C LEU A 535 -5.36 25.77 -20.42
N THR A 536 -4.95 26.92 -19.90
CA THR A 536 -5.81 27.74 -19.03
C THR A 536 -7.03 28.27 -19.77
N PRO A 537 -8.25 28.24 -19.17
CA PRO A 537 -9.47 28.65 -19.86
C PRO A 537 -9.53 30.17 -20.11
N ASP A 538 -8.96 30.98 -19.22
CA ASP A 538 -9.06 32.43 -19.28
C ASP A 538 -7.93 33.03 -20.12
N ASP A 539 -6.69 32.72 -19.75
CA ASP A 539 -5.50 33.34 -20.33
C ASP A 539 -4.97 32.66 -21.58
N LEU A 540 -5.44 31.44 -21.87
CA LEU A 540 -5.04 30.60 -23.00
C LEU A 540 -3.51 30.40 -23.05
N ILE A 541 -2.92 30.04 -21.92
CA ILE A 541 -1.50 29.70 -21.77
C ILE A 541 -1.33 28.29 -21.21
N ALA A 542 -0.21 27.64 -21.50
CA ALA A 542 0.11 26.34 -20.93
C ALA A 542 0.38 26.45 -19.42
N LYS A 543 -0.07 25.46 -18.67
CA LYS A 543 0.26 25.23 -17.26
C LYS A 543 0.33 23.74 -16.97
N GLU A 544 0.87 23.37 -15.83
CA GLU A 544 0.80 22.01 -15.29
C GLU A 544 -0.64 21.46 -15.28
N PHE A 545 -0.79 20.16 -15.57
CA PHE A 545 -2.10 19.51 -15.50
C PHE A 545 -2.38 19.11 -14.05
N ASP A 546 -1.36 18.61 -13.37
CA ASP A 546 -1.42 18.18 -11.98
C ASP A 546 -0.22 18.74 -11.21
N PRO A 547 -0.33 19.94 -10.61
CA PRO A 547 0.78 20.55 -9.89
C PRO A 547 1.36 19.66 -8.78
N TRP A 548 0.55 18.80 -8.17
CA TRP A 548 1.01 17.94 -7.08
C TRP A 548 1.92 16.83 -7.62
N ALA A 549 1.55 16.19 -8.72
CA ALA A 549 2.41 15.21 -9.36
C ALA A 549 3.61 15.87 -10.09
N ASP A 550 3.32 16.89 -10.90
CA ASP A 550 4.26 17.53 -11.82
C ASP A 550 5.35 18.32 -11.08
N ILE A 551 4.97 19.10 -10.05
CA ILE A 551 5.85 20.02 -9.32
C ILE A 551 6.16 19.49 -7.93
N THR A 552 5.15 19.20 -7.09
CA THR A 552 5.40 18.80 -5.69
C THR A 552 6.14 17.46 -5.58
N ASN A 553 5.86 16.52 -6.49
CA ASN A 553 6.53 15.21 -6.58
C ASN A 553 7.57 15.14 -7.72
N ASN A 554 7.99 16.30 -8.22
CA ASN A 554 9.08 16.48 -9.17
C ASN A 554 8.98 15.65 -10.46
N LEU A 555 7.79 15.23 -10.93
CA LEU A 555 7.70 14.38 -12.12
C LEU A 555 8.26 15.06 -13.38
N TYR A 556 8.08 16.37 -13.54
CA TYR A 556 8.70 17.11 -14.66
C TYR A 556 10.23 17.05 -14.63
N GLU A 557 10.84 17.26 -13.46
CA GLU A 557 12.30 17.19 -13.33
C GLU A 557 12.80 15.76 -13.53
N ARG A 558 12.14 14.79 -12.90
CA ARG A 558 12.48 13.37 -12.98
C ARG A 558 12.41 12.86 -14.42
N VAL A 559 11.32 13.14 -15.15
CA VAL A 559 11.20 12.69 -16.55
C VAL A 559 12.20 13.39 -17.47
N THR A 560 12.48 14.68 -17.25
CA THR A 560 13.44 15.42 -18.10
C THR A 560 14.90 15.15 -17.74
N SER A 561 15.17 14.44 -16.65
CA SER A 561 16.51 13.94 -16.30
C SER A 561 17.00 12.77 -17.17
N LEU A 562 16.10 12.13 -17.94
CA LEU A 562 16.45 11.06 -18.88
C LEU A 562 17.36 11.59 -20.00
N SER A 563 18.66 11.30 -19.93
CA SER A 563 19.67 11.91 -20.82
C SER A 563 19.76 11.29 -22.21
N ASP A 564 19.33 10.04 -22.37
CA ASP A 564 19.52 9.26 -23.60
C ASP A 564 18.32 9.34 -24.58
N VAL A 565 17.27 10.07 -24.21
CA VAL A 565 16.05 10.25 -25.01
C VAL A 565 15.60 11.71 -25.02
N LYS A 566 14.92 12.14 -26.09
CA LYS A 566 14.31 13.48 -26.11
C LYS A 566 12.97 13.47 -25.39
N VAL A 567 12.84 14.28 -24.35
CA VAL A 567 11.60 14.38 -23.56
C VAL A 567 10.83 15.62 -23.97
N LEU A 568 9.62 15.43 -24.49
CA LEU A 568 8.70 16.49 -24.89
C LEU A 568 7.52 16.55 -23.94
N LEU A 569 7.00 17.74 -23.69
CA LEU A 569 5.78 17.93 -22.93
C LEU A 569 4.57 17.73 -23.83
N GLY A 570 3.64 16.84 -23.48
CA GLY A 570 2.33 16.75 -24.13
C GLY A 570 1.40 17.85 -23.63
N LEU A 571 0.76 18.62 -24.50
CA LEU A 571 -0.25 19.62 -24.13
C LEU A 571 -1.61 19.25 -24.73
N GLY A 572 -2.61 19.10 -23.86
CA GLY A 572 -3.96 18.76 -24.25
C GLY A 572 -4.38 17.38 -23.77
N GLY A 573 -4.66 16.48 -24.70
CA GLY A 573 -5.32 15.20 -24.42
C GLY A 573 -6.85 15.34 -24.40
N TRP A 574 -7.54 14.21 -24.20
CA TRP A 574 -9.01 14.12 -24.33
C TRP A 574 -9.78 15.04 -23.37
N THR A 575 -9.40 15.06 -22.08
CA THR A 575 -10.07 15.83 -21.04
C THR A 575 -9.80 17.33 -21.19
N ASP A 576 -8.52 17.70 -21.38
CA ASP A 576 -8.15 19.10 -21.50
C ASP A 576 -8.72 19.73 -22.78
N SER A 577 -8.85 18.97 -23.88
CA SER A 577 -9.39 19.49 -25.14
C SER A 577 -10.88 19.82 -25.11
N ALA A 578 -11.60 19.52 -24.02
CA ALA A 578 -13.03 19.78 -23.89
C ALA A 578 -13.36 21.29 -23.95
N GLY A 579 -14.41 21.63 -24.69
CA GLY A 579 -14.91 22.99 -24.81
C GLY A 579 -14.16 23.82 -25.87
N ASP A 580 -14.22 25.15 -25.73
CA ASP A 580 -13.87 26.09 -26.80
C ASP A 580 -12.45 26.67 -26.69
N LYS A 581 -11.70 26.38 -25.62
CA LYS A 581 -10.47 27.11 -25.29
C LYS A 581 -9.40 27.01 -26.38
N TYR A 582 -9.22 25.83 -26.98
CA TYR A 582 -8.28 25.65 -28.08
C TYR A 582 -8.75 26.35 -29.36
N SER A 583 -10.06 26.36 -29.63
CA SER A 583 -10.65 27.13 -30.74
C SER A 583 -10.43 28.64 -30.55
N ARG A 584 -10.66 29.17 -29.34
CA ARG A 584 -10.35 30.56 -28.99
C ARG A 584 -8.87 30.87 -29.16
N LEU A 585 -7.98 29.98 -28.69
CA LEU A 585 -6.54 30.12 -28.83
C LEU A 585 -6.13 30.26 -30.30
N VAL A 586 -6.57 29.33 -31.16
CA VAL A 586 -6.15 29.36 -32.56
C VAL A 586 -6.82 30.48 -33.36
N SER A 587 -8.01 30.93 -32.98
CA SER A 587 -8.75 31.96 -33.71
C SER A 587 -8.12 33.36 -33.64
N GLY A 588 -7.48 33.71 -32.53
CA GLY A 588 -6.93 35.06 -32.31
C GLY A 588 -5.42 35.14 -32.53
N PRO A 589 -4.90 35.99 -33.45
CA PRO A 589 -3.45 36.15 -33.64
C PRO A 589 -2.73 36.65 -32.38
N VAL A 590 -3.39 37.49 -31.57
CA VAL A 590 -2.85 37.97 -30.29
C VAL A 590 -2.75 36.83 -29.27
N ALA A 591 -3.75 35.96 -29.20
CA ALA A 591 -3.75 34.80 -28.30
C ALA A 591 -2.66 33.80 -28.68
N ARG A 592 -2.51 33.48 -29.98
CA ARG A 592 -1.42 32.61 -30.47
C ARG A 592 -0.04 33.16 -30.14
N ALA A 593 0.18 34.47 -30.37
CA ALA A 593 1.45 35.12 -30.04
C ALA A 593 1.74 35.08 -28.53
N LYS A 594 0.76 35.42 -27.69
CA LYS A 594 0.86 35.36 -26.22
C LYS A 594 1.18 33.93 -25.75
N PHE A 595 0.48 32.93 -26.27
CA PHE A 595 0.71 31.54 -25.92
C PHE A 595 2.15 31.11 -26.24
N ILE A 596 2.63 31.40 -27.46
CA ILE A 596 4.00 31.04 -27.89
C ILE A 596 5.05 31.76 -27.02
N GLU A 597 4.84 33.05 -26.73
CA GLU A 597 5.73 33.84 -25.87
C GLU A 597 5.86 33.22 -24.47
N LYS A 598 4.77 32.71 -23.89
CA LYS A 598 4.78 32.11 -22.55
C LYS A 598 5.20 30.65 -22.53
N LEU A 599 4.95 29.90 -23.61
CA LEU A 599 5.29 28.49 -23.69
C LEU A 599 6.79 28.25 -23.68
N ILE A 600 7.59 29.03 -24.43
CA ILE A 600 9.03 28.77 -24.55
C ILE A 600 9.74 28.86 -23.19
N PRO A 601 9.53 29.90 -22.36
CA PRO A 601 10.06 29.93 -21.00
C PRO A 601 9.56 28.78 -20.13
N PHE A 602 8.27 28.40 -20.24
CA PHE A 602 7.71 27.28 -19.47
C PHE A 602 8.43 25.96 -19.78
N LEU A 603 8.62 25.63 -21.07
CA LEU A 603 9.35 24.44 -21.49
C LEU A 603 10.81 24.47 -21.04
N ARG A 604 11.48 25.63 -21.14
CA ARG A 604 12.88 25.79 -20.69
C ARG A 604 13.03 25.61 -19.18
N ASN A 605 12.14 26.21 -18.39
CA ASN A 605 12.19 26.13 -16.94
C ASN A 605 12.04 24.70 -16.43
N HIS A 606 11.32 23.85 -17.17
CA HIS A 606 11.13 22.44 -16.85
C HIS A 606 11.98 21.51 -17.74
N ASN A 607 13.02 22.02 -18.41
CA ASN A 607 13.99 21.25 -19.21
C ASN A 607 13.44 20.41 -20.39
N PHE A 608 12.18 20.59 -20.80
CA PHE A 608 11.61 19.89 -21.95
C PHE A 608 12.30 20.28 -23.26
N LYS A 609 12.51 19.30 -24.14
CA LYS A 609 13.17 19.47 -25.45
C LYS A 609 12.19 19.82 -26.57
N GLY A 610 10.92 20.00 -26.25
CA GLY A 610 9.88 20.33 -27.21
C GLY A 610 8.48 20.18 -26.67
N LEU A 611 7.52 20.40 -27.55
CA LEU A 611 6.09 20.29 -27.30
C LEU A 611 5.51 19.20 -28.19
N HIS A 612 4.63 18.37 -27.63
CA HIS A 612 3.74 17.53 -28.38
C HIS A 612 2.31 18.06 -28.22
N LEU A 613 1.72 18.56 -29.31
CA LEU A 613 0.42 19.23 -29.30
C LEU A 613 -0.70 18.22 -29.57
N ASP A 614 -1.58 18.01 -28.58
CA ASP A 614 -2.62 16.98 -28.58
C ASP A 614 -4.02 17.61 -28.39
N TRP A 615 -4.49 18.39 -29.38
CA TRP A 615 -5.84 18.96 -29.37
C TRP A 615 -6.86 18.01 -30.02
N ASN A 616 -7.85 17.58 -29.24
CA ASN A 616 -8.87 16.59 -29.60
C ASN A 616 -10.30 17.17 -29.72
N TYR A 617 -10.74 17.68 -30.87
CA TYR A 617 -10.01 17.93 -32.13
C TYR A 617 -10.46 19.27 -32.72
N PRO A 618 -9.64 19.95 -33.55
CA PRO A 618 -10.08 21.13 -34.30
C PRO A 618 -11.37 20.84 -35.09
N VAL A 619 -12.37 21.73 -35.06
CA VAL A 619 -13.73 21.51 -35.63
C VAL A 619 -14.54 20.39 -34.95
N CYS A 620 -13.92 19.23 -34.69
CA CYS A 620 -14.53 18.03 -34.15
C CYS A 620 -14.23 17.85 -32.65
N TRP A 621 -14.69 18.79 -31.83
CA TRP A 621 -14.45 18.75 -30.37
C TRP A 621 -14.93 17.41 -29.80
N GLN A 622 -14.01 16.63 -29.23
CA GLN A 622 -14.25 15.27 -28.73
C GLN A 622 -14.99 14.37 -29.73
N SER A 623 -14.49 14.36 -30.97
CA SER A 623 -15.02 13.59 -32.12
C SER A 623 -16.39 14.04 -32.64
N ASN A 624 -16.95 15.15 -32.14
CA ASN A 624 -18.20 15.72 -32.66
C ASN A 624 -17.94 16.89 -33.61
N CYS A 625 -17.90 16.60 -34.91
CA CYS A 625 -17.65 17.57 -36.00
C CYS A 625 -18.74 18.63 -36.21
N LYS A 626 -19.77 18.69 -35.35
CA LYS A 626 -20.79 19.74 -35.37
C LYS A 626 -20.60 20.81 -34.28
N LYS A 627 -19.65 20.61 -33.36
CA LYS A 627 -19.46 21.50 -32.20
C LYS A 627 -18.49 22.65 -32.46
N GLY A 628 -17.37 22.39 -33.13
CA GLY A 628 -16.31 23.37 -33.34
C GLY A 628 -16.54 24.27 -34.56
N ALA A 629 -15.80 25.37 -34.61
CA ALA A 629 -15.88 26.31 -35.73
C ALA A 629 -15.12 25.75 -36.94
N MET A 630 -15.69 25.85 -38.14
CA MET A 630 -15.01 25.43 -39.39
C MET A 630 -13.68 26.17 -39.61
N SER A 631 -13.54 27.38 -39.05
CA SER A 631 -12.29 28.15 -39.08
C SER A 631 -11.16 27.51 -38.27
N ASP A 632 -11.47 26.60 -37.33
CA ASP A 632 -10.48 25.86 -36.54
C ASP A 632 -9.48 25.13 -37.44
N LYS A 633 -9.93 24.53 -38.56
CA LYS A 633 -9.06 23.81 -39.51
C LYS A 633 -7.88 24.67 -39.98
N THR A 634 -8.19 25.83 -40.54
CA THR A 634 -7.19 26.75 -41.09
C THR A 634 -6.40 27.45 -39.97
N ASN A 635 -7.06 27.76 -38.86
CA ASN A 635 -6.43 28.45 -37.73
C ASN A 635 -5.46 27.56 -36.97
N PHE A 636 -5.79 26.29 -36.79
CA PHE A 636 -4.91 25.28 -36.20
C PHE A 636 -3.64 25.11 -37.04
N ALA A 637 -3.77 24.99 -38.36
CA ALA A 637 -2.63 24.89 -39.26
C ALA A 637 -1.69 26.12 -39.20
N LYS A 638 -2.28 27.33 -39.14
CA LYS A 638 -1.53 28.57 -38.91
C LYS A 638 -0.80 28.55 -37.56
N PHE A 639 -1.49 28.12 -36.51
CA PHE A 639 -0.92 28.02 -35.18
C PHE A 639 0.26 27.03 -35.12
N VAL A 640 0.11 25.83 -35.68
CA VAL A 640 1.19 24.82 -35.78
C VAL A 640 2.41 25.40 -36.50
N LYS A 641 2.22 26.17 -37.58
CA LYS A 641 3.30 26.82 -38.31
C LYS A 641 4.02 27.91 -37.50
N GLU A 642 3.27 28.75 -36.79
CA GLU A 642 3.82 29.79 -35.91
C GLU A 642 4.59 29.18 -34.72
N LEU A 643 4.02 28.13 -34.13
CA LEU A 643 4.58 27.37 -33.03
C LEU A 643 5.89 26.67 -33.43
N SER A 644 5.88 25.96 -34.56
CA SER A 644 7.04 25.30 -35.16
C SER A 644 8.21 26.27 -35.35
N LYS A 645 7.97 27.41 -36.02
CA LYS A 645 8.99 28.45 -36.24
C LYS A 645 9.64 28.90 -34.92
N SER A 646 8.85 29.05 -33.86
CA SER A 646 9.30 29.61 -32.60
C SER A 646 10.03 28.56 -31.73
N LEU A 647 9.54 27.32 -31.72
CA LEU A 647 10.20 26.19 -31.05
C LEU A 647 11.54 25.86 -31.72
N HIS A 648 11.61 25.78 -33.05
CA HIS A 648 12.87 25.55 -33.77
C HIS A 648 13.88 26.68 -33.52
N GLY A 649 13.43 27.94 -33.49
CA GLY A 649 14.26 29.08 -33.10
C GLY A 649 14.80 29.00 -31.66
N ALA A 650 14.14 28.23 -30.79
CA ALA A 650 14.57 27.94 -29.42
C ALA A 650 15.36 26.63 -29.29
N GLY A 651 15.61 25.90 -30.39
CA GLY A 651 16.30 24.60 -30.38
C GLY A 651 15.41 23.44 -29.89
N MET A 652 14.08 23.57 -30.00
CA MET A 652 13.10 22.62 -29.50
C MET A 652 12.27 21.99 -30.63
N GLU A 653 11.77 20.77 -30.42
CA GLU A 653 10.94 20.04 -31.41
C GLU A 653 9.43 20.26 -31.22
N LEU A 654 8.67 20.06 -32.30
CA LEU A 654 7.20 20.03 -32.32
C LEU A 654 6.67 18.69 -32.85
N GLY A 655 6.03 17.94 -31.97
CA GLY A 655 5.16 16.82 -32.33
C GLY A 655 3.69 17.26 -32.40
N VAL A 656 2.88 16.61 -33.24
CA VAL A 656 1.43 16.87 -33.32
C VAL A 656 0.64 15.56 -33.29
N ALA A 657 -0.33 15.44 -32.40
CA ALA A 657 -1.27 14.32 -32.38
C ALA A 657 -2.33 14.48 -33.47
N LEU A 658 -2.61 13.41 -34.22
CA LEU A 658 -3.65 13.38 -35.24
C LEU A 658 -4.64 12.26 -34.95
N SER A 659 -5.92 12.53 -35.16
CA SER A 659 -6.98 11.53 -35.05
C SER A 659 -6.87 10.43 -36.11
N GLY A 660 -7.20 9.20 -35.73
CA GLY A 660 -7.41 8.10 -36.68
C GLY A 660 -8.83 8.04 -37.26
N TYR A 661 -9.78 8.87 -36.81
CA TYR A 661 -11.17 8.85 -37.28
C TYR A 661 -11.32 9.59 -38.60
N LYS A 662 -11.97 8.94 -39.58
CA LYS A 662 -12.21 9.49 -40.93
C LYS A 662 -12.79 10.91 -40.89
N GLU A 663 -13.86 11.09 -40.14
CA GLU A 663 -14.60 12.35 -40.08
C GLU A 663 -13.69 13.48 -39.59
N VAL A 664 -12.82 13.19 -38.63
CA VAL A 664 -11.86 14.16 -38.08
C VAL A 664 -10.74 14.41 -39.08
N ILE A 665 -10.17 13.38 -39.71
CA ILE A 665 -9.11 13.53 -40.72
C ILE A 665 -9.54 14.48 -41.85
N GLU A 666 -10.74 14.27 -42.38
CA GLU A 666 -11.27 15.04 -43.52
C GLU A 666 -11.64 16.48 -43.12
N THR A 667 -12.15 16.67 -41.90
CA THR A 667 -12.74 17.95 -41.46
C THR A 667 -11.76 18.84 -40.71
N ALA A 668 -10.90 18.28 -39.86
CA ALA A 668 -10.14 19.03 -38.85
C ALA A 668 -8.77 19.54 -39.33
N TYR A 669 -8.14 18.88 -40.30
CA TYR A 669 -6.71 19.07 -40.56
C TYR A 669 -6.40 19.60 -41.96
N ASP A 670 -5.56 20.64 -42.03
CA ASP A 670 -4.78 20.98 -43.22
C ASP A 670 -3.43 20.24 -43.13
N LEU A 671 -3.44 18.99 -43.57
CA LEU A 671 -2.33 18.06 -43.43
C LEU A 671 -1.03 18.52 -44.12
N PRO A 672 -1.04 19.11 -45.34
CA PRO A 672 0.17 19.64 -45.95
C PRO A 672 0.85 20.71 -45.09
N THR A 673 0.07 21.66 -44.54
CA THR A 673 0.63 22.72 -43.69
C THR A 673 1.15 22.17 -42.37
N ILE A 674 0.40 21.28 -41.71
CA ILE A 674 0.80 20.64 -40.45
C ILE A 674 2.07 19.80 -40.65
N SER A 675 2.09 18.95 -41.67
CA SER A 675 3.23 18.08 -42.00
C SER A 675 4.49 18.85 -42.39
N GLY A 676 4.33 19.99 -43.05
CA GLY A 676 5.45 20.88 -43.38
C GLY A 676 6.09 21.51 -42.14
N ALA A 677 5.30 21.74 -41.09
CA ALA A 677 5.73 22.46 -39.88
C ALA A 677 6.18 21.52 -38.74
N ALA A 678 5.51 20.38 -38.53
CA ALA A 678 5.84 19.45 -37.45
C ALA A 678 7.12 18.64 -37.75
N ASP A 679 7.85 18.27 -36.69
CA ASP A 679 9.00 17.35 -36.78
C ASP A 679 8.53 15.90 -36.95
N PHE A 680 7.44 15.55 -36.27
CA PHE A 680 6.72 14.28 -36.44
C PHE A 680 5.24 14.43 -36.06
N MET A 681 4.42 13.51 -36.54
CA MET A 681 2.99 13.44 -36.27
C MET A 681 2.65 12.06 -35.72
N SER A 682 1.95 11.96 -34.60
CA SER A 682 1.51 10.69 -34.03
C SER A 682 0.03 10.45 -34.32
N ALA A 683 -0.28 9.45 -35.13
CA ALA A 683 -1.65 9.10 -35.45
C ALA A 683 -2.24 8.18 -34.37
N MET A 684 -3.35 8.59 -33.75
CA MET A 684 -4.09 7.77 -32.79
C MET A 684 -4.92 6.71 -33.52
N THR A 685 -4.25 5.66 -33.96
CA THR A 685 -4.82 4.54 -34.74
C THR A 685 -5.29 3.40 -33.83
N TYR A 686 -6.07 3.76 -32.81
CA TYR A 686 -6.66 2.88 -31.79
C TYR A 686 -7.99 3.48 -31.32
N ASP A 687 -8.71 2.77 -30.45
CA ASP A 687 -10.04 3.15 -29.95
C ASP A 687 -11.10 3.30 -31.04
N TYR A 688 -10.96 2.56 -32.13
CA TYR A 688 -11.97 2.51 -33.18
C TYR A 688 -13.33 1.98 -32.67
N HIS A 689 -13.27 1.07 -31.69
CA HIS A 689 -14.41 0.38 -31.09
C HIS A 689 -14.21 0.28 -29.58
N GLY A 690 -15.27 0.30 -28.78
CA GLY A 690 -15.16 0.15 -27.33
C GLY A 690 -16.51 0.04 -26.62
N GLY A 691 -16.47 0.04 -25.29
CA GLY A 691 -17.64 -0.23 -24.42
C GLY A 691 -18.84 0.72 -24.57
N TRP A 692 -18.70 1.79 -25.35
CA TRP A 692 -19.80 2.69 -25.75
C TRP A 692 -20.70 2.12 -26.86
N GLU A 693 -20.29 1.03 -27.51
CA GLU A 693 -21.06 0.33 -28.54
C GLU A 693 -21.88 -0.83 -27.95
N ARG A 694 -22.88 -1.28 -28.70
CA ARG A 694 -23.74 -2.43 -28.33
C ARG A 694 -23.28 -3.75 -28.92
N THR A 695 -22.12 -3.76 -29.57
CA THR A 695 -21.57 -4.93 -30.25
C THR A 695 -20.07 -4.95 -30.04
N THR A 696 -19.48 -6.12 -29.74
CA THR A 696 -18.03 -6.25 -29.54
C THR A 696 -17.27 -6.11 -30.87
N ALA A 697 -16.17 -5.35 -30.87
CA ALA A 697 -15.30 -5.22 -32.04
C ALA A 697 -13.85 -4.92 -31.62
N HIS A 698 -12.92 -5.05 -32.56
CA HIS A 698 -11.50 -4.79 -32.30
C HIS A 698 -11.22 -3.29 -32.30
N HIS A 699 -10.73 -2.73 -31.19
CA HIS A 699 -10.39 -1.30 -31.12
C HIS A 699 -9.12 -0.91 -31.90
N THR A 700 -8.33 -1.89 -32.36
CA THR A 700 -7.06 -1.73 -33.10
C THR A 700 -7.00 -2.60 -34.38
N PRO A 701 -8.03 -2.60 -35.26
CA PRO A 701 -8.05 -3.48 -36.41
C PRO A 701 -7.06 -2.97 -37.48
N LEU A 702 -6.05 -3.79 -37.79
CA LEU A 702 -5.04 -3.43 -38.80
C LEU A 702 -5.66 -3.22 -40.18
N LEU A 703 -6.54 -4.14 -40.58
CA LEU A 703 -7.25 -4.15 -41.86
C LEU A 703 -8.75 -4.02 -41.63
N SER A 704 -9.44 -3.43 -42.60
CA SER A 704 -10.89 -3.31 -42.56
C SER A 704 -11.57 -4.68 -42.66
N PRO A 705 -12.56 -5.00 -41.81
CA PRO A 705 -13.34 -6.23 -41.94
C PRO A 705 -14.05 -6.27 -43.29
N LYS A 706 -13.96 -7.39 -44.00
CA LYS A 706 -14.44 -7.54 -45.40
C LYS A 706 -15.96 -7.41 -45.59
N ASN A 707 -16.75 -7.30 -44.52
CA ASN A 707 -18.22 -7.40 -44.56
C ASN A 707 -18.97 -6.43 -43.60
N GLU A 708 -18.37 -5.33 -43.16
CA GLU A 708 -19.02 -4.37 -42.26
C GLU A 708 -19.32 -3.00 -42.91
N ALA A 709 -20.40 -2.37 -42.44
CA ALA A 709 -20.86 -1.05 -42.89
C ALA A 709 -19.86 0.09 -42.60
N LEU A 710 -18.88 -0.14 -41.71
CA LEU A 710 -17.88 0.82 -41.26
C LEU A 710 -16.46 0.44 -41.70
N SER A 711 -16.28 0.10 -42.98
CA SER A 711 -15.00 -0.32 -43.57
C SER A 711 -13.84 0.69 -43.48
N TYR A 712 -14.03 1.85 -42.85
CA TYR A 712 -13.05 2.93 -42.72
C TYR A 712 -12.47 3.08 -41.30
N TYR A 713 -12.98 2.36 -40.30
CA TYR A 713 -12.39 2.33 -38.95
C TYR A 713 -11.32 1.24 -38.84
N SER A 714 -10.20 1.46 -39.53
CA SER A 714 -9.03 0.60 -39.48
C SER A 714 -7.74 1.42 -39.55
N ILE A 715 -6.67 0.82 -39.02
CA ILE A 715 -5.33 1.42 -39.03
C ILE A 715 -4.89 1.70 -40.48
N GLU A 716 -5.08 0.73 -41.39
CA GLU A 716 -4.72 0.89 -42.80
C GLU A 716 -5.46 2.06 -43.46
N TYR A 717 -6.77 2.19 -43.23
CA TYR A 717 -7.55 3.29 -43.80
C TYR A 717 -7.05 4.63 -43.27
N ALA A 718 -6.89 4.78 -41.95
CA ALA A 718 -6.48 6.03 -41.34
C ALA A 718 -5.11 6.50 -41.84
N ILE A 719 -4.13 5.60 -41.93
CA ILE A 719 -2.80 5.94 -42.46
C ILE A 719 -2.87 6.33 -43.94
N LYS A 720 -3.63 5.59 -44.77
CA LYS A 720 -3.82 5.96 -46.19
C LYS A 720 -4.53 7.30 -46.35
N ALA A 721 -5.52 7.59 -45.52
CA ALA A 721 -6.25 8.86 -45.54
C ALA A 721 -5.35 10.03 -45.13
N LEU A 722 -4.54 9.88 -44.09
CA LEU A 722 -3.57 10.89 -43.67
C LEU A 722 -2.51 11.17 -44.74
N VAL A 723 -1.92 10.11 -45.32
CA VAL A 723 -0.92 10.25 -46.39
C VAL A 723 -1.54 10.82 -47.66
N GLY A 724 -2.69 10.31 -48.08
CA GLY A 724 -3.43 10.81 -49.25
C GLY A 724 -3.92 12.26 -49.09
N GLY A 725 -4.17 12.68 -47.85
CA GLY A 725 -4.49 14.06 -47.50
C GLY A 725 -3.28 15.01 -47.45
N GLY A 726 -2.05 14.50 -47.58
CA GLY A 726 -0.83 15.28 -47.70
C GLY A 726 0.14 15.20 -46.52
N ALA A 727 -0.05 14.27 -45.57
CA ALA A 727 0.95 14.00 -44.54
C ALA A 727 2.17 13.28 -45.14
N ASP A 728 3.38 13.75 -44.81
CA ASP A 728 4.62 13.09 -45.21
C ASP A 728 4.75 11.76 -44.45
N PRO A 729 4.78 10.60 -45.14
CA PRO A 729 4.89 9.30 -44.50
C PRO A 729 6.20 9.12 -43.71
N LYS A 730 7.24 9.92 -43.97
CA LYS A 730 8.49 9.88 -43.19
C LYS A 730 8.35 10.52 -41.80
N LYS A 731 7.36 11.40 -41.63
CA LYS A 731 7.08 12.10 -40.36
C LYS A 731 5.89 11.52 -39.61
N LEU A 732 5.12 10.63 -40.23
CA LEU A 732 3.92 10.03 -39.64
C LEU A 732 4.26 8.77 -38.83
N LEU A 733 3.87 8.75 -37.57
CA LEU A 733 4.07 7.64 -36.63
C LEU A 733 2.76 6.90 -36.39
N LEU A 734 2.85 5.57 -36.37
CA LEU A 734 1.75 4.68 -36.07
C LEU A 734 1.49 4.65 -34.55
N GLY A 735 0.25 4.88 -34.14
CA GLY A 735 -0.15 4.76 -32.74
C GLY A 735 -0.44 3.31 -32.36
N LEU A 736 0.17 2.83 -31.28
CA LEU A 736 -0.01 1.49 -30.76
C LEU A 736 -0.54 1.58 -29.32
N ALA A 737 -1.67 0.94 -29.04
CA ALA A 737 -2.26 0.91 -27.72
C ALA A 737 -1.69 -0.25 -26.89
N PHE A 738 -1.27 0.02 -25.66
CA PHE A 738 -0.83 -0.99 -24.67
C PHE A 738 -1.96 -1.34 -23.68
N TYR A 739 -3.20 -1.21 -24.15
CA TYR A 739 -4.42 -1.53 -23.42
C TYR A 739 -5.44 -2.10 -24.40
N GLY A 740 -6.39 -2.87 -23.90
CA GLY A 740 -7.57 -3.34 -24.62
C GLY A 740 -8.82 -2.57 -24.22
N GLN A 741 -9.80 -2.51 -25.12
CA GLN A 741 -11.17 -2.09 -24.81
C GLN A 741 -11.99 -3.32 -24.40
N SER A 742 -12.65 -3.26 -23.24
CA SER A 742 -13.44 -4.34 -22.65
C SER A 742 -14.94 -4.06 -22.71
N TYR A 743 -15.72 -5.13 -22.79
CA TYR A 743 -17.18 -5.08 -22.92
C TYR A 743 -17.81 -6.01 -21.89
N ARG A 744 -18.96 -5.61 -21.36
CA ARG A 744 -19.87 -6.53 -20.68
C ARG A 744 -20.80 -7.16 -21.72
N LEU A 745 -20.76 -8.49 -21.88
CA LEU A 745 -21.63 -9.18 -22.82
C LEU A 745 -23.10 -9.11 -22.37
N ALA A 746 -24.02 -8.91 -23.31
CA ALA A 746 -25.46 -8.90 -23.02
C ALA A 746 -26.04 -10.31 -22.87
N ASP A 747 -25.41 -11.30 -23.50
CA ASP A 747 -25.72 -12.72 -23.40
C ASP A 747 -24.40 -13.50 -23.20
N VAL A 748 -24.26 -14.13 -22.03
CA VAL A 748 -23.04 -14.84 -21.63
C VAL A 748 -22.99 -16.26 -22.22
N GLU A 749 -24.13 -16.78 -22.69
CA GLU A 749 -24.28 -18.14 -23.21
C GLU A 749 -24.30 -18.20 -24.75
N GLY A 750 -24.74 -17.14 -25.44
CA GLY A 750 -25.07 -17.16 -26.87
C GLY A 750 -23.93 -17.00 -27.89
N SER A 751 -22.82 -16.31 -27.58
CA SER A 751 -21.59 -16.25 -28.39
C SER A 751 -20.52 -15.40 -27.70
N ARG A 752 -19.24 -15.79 -27.80
CA ARG A 752 -18.08 -15.07 -27.22
C ARG A 752 -17.12 -14.53 -28.28
N SER A 753 -17.60 -14.31 -29.51
CA SER A 753 -16.79 -13.81 -30.63
C SER A 753 -16.85 -12.29 -30.78
N SER A 754 -16.02 -11.71 -31.64
CA SER A 754 -16.29 -10.38 -32.21
C SER A 754 -17.67 -10.39 -32.89
N GLY A 755 -18.39 -9.27 -32.81
CA GLY A 755 -19.76 -9.13 -33.28
C GLY A 755 -20.83 -9.52 -32.24
N SER A 756 -20.43 -9.90 -31.03
CA SER A 756 -21.38 -10.34 -29.99
C SER A 756 -22.10 -9.15 -29.35
N PRO A 757 -23.38 -9.28 -28.96
CA PRO A 757 -24.11 -8.23 -28.27
C PRO A 757 -23.44 -7.82 -26.94
N ALA A 758 -23.27 -6.52 -26.73
CA ALA A 758 -22.69 -5.92 -25.54
C ALA A 758 -23.73 -5.05 -24.79
N ALA A 759 -23.68 -5.11 -23.46
CA ALA A 759 -24.51 -4.36 -22.53
C ALA A 759 -23.81 -3.11 -21.95
N GLY A 760 -22.64 -2.76 -22.47
CA GLY A 760 -21.85 -1.60 -22.06
C GLY A 760 -20.37 -1.93 -21.80
N PRO A 761 -19.64 -1.02 -21.14
CA PRO A 761 -18.23 -1.23 -20.82
C PRO A 761 -18.05 -2.43 -19.89
N GLY A 762 -16.93 -3.14 -20.06
CA GLY A 762 -16.49 -4.17 -19.13
C GLY A 762 -16.14 -3.58 -17.76
N GLU A 763 -15.95 -4.44 -16.78
CA GLU A 763 -15.50 -4.03 -15.46
C GLU A 763 -14.11 -3.38 -15.56
N SER A 764 -13.85 -2.43 -14.67
CA SER A 764 -12.57 -1.74 -14.60
C SER A 764 -11.47 -2.68 -14.12
N GLY A 765 -10.28 -2.55 -14.70
CA GLY A 765 -9.08 -3.23 -14.22
C GLY A 765 -8.72 -2.84 -12.79
N GLU A 766 -7.94 -3.68 -12.14
CA GLU A 766 -7.48 -3.48 -10.77
C GLU A 766 -6.64 -2.20 -10.63
N PHE A 767 -5.77 -1.89 -11.58
CA PHE A 767 -4.84 -0.77 -11.48
C PHE A 767 -5.32 0.49 -12.18
N THR A 768 -5.86 0.35 -13.39
CA THR A 768 -6.31 1.45 -14.24
C THR A 768 -7.64 2.04 -13.78
N LYS A 769 -8.46 1.27 -13.05
CA LYS A 769 -9.76 1.67 -12.50
C LYS A 769 -10.71 2.33 -13.50
N GLN A 770 -10.53 2.08 -14.80
CA GLN A 770 -11.34 2.66 -15.87
C GLN A 770 -12.28 1.60 -16.46
N PRO A 771 -13.61 1.74 -16.31
CA PRO A 771 -14.56 0.82 -16.94
C PRO A 771 -14.38 0.80 -18.46
N GLY A 772 -14.38 -0.40 -19.03
CA GLY A 772 -14.23 -0.59 -20.47
C GLY A 772 -12.80 -0.53 -20.99
N MET A 773 -11.79 -0.35 -20.14
CA MET A 773 -10.39 -0.35 -20.54
C MET A 773 -9.56 -1.21 -19.59
N LEU A 774 -8.71 -2.08 -20.12
CA LEU A 774 -7.75 -2.87 -19.37
C LEU A 774 -6.36 -2.64 -19.95
N ALA A 775 -5.38 -2.21 -19.16
CA ALA A 775 -3.98 -2.24 -19.59
C ALA A 775 -3.53 -3.69 -19.82
N TYR A 776 -2.48 -3.90 -20.61
CA TYR A 776 -2.00 -5.25 -20.94
C TYR A 776 -1.59 -6.09 -19.71
N TYR A 777 -1.21 -5.42 -18.62
CA TYR A 777 -0.79 -6.05 -17.36
C TYR A 777 -1.93 -6.24 -16.35
N GLU A 778 -3.15 -5.79 -16.66
CA GLU A 778 -4.36 -6.11 -15.89
C GLU A 778 -4.76 -7.58 -16.12
#